data_AF-A0A970H781-F1
#
_entry.id   AF-A0A970H781-F1
#
_cell.length_a   1.000
_cell.length_b   1.000
_cell.length_c   1.000
_cell.angle_alpha   90.00
_cell.angle_beta   90.00
_cell.angle_gamma   90.00
#
_symmetry.space_group_name_H-M   'P 1'
#
loop_
_entity.id
_entity.type
_entity.pdbx_description
1 polymer ?
#
loop_
_entity_poly.entity_id
_entity_poly.type
_entity_poly.pdbx_seq_one_letter_code
_entity_poly.pdbx_strand_id
1 'polypeptide(L)'
;MPLRHLAVLLALLLLAAAVGPAAAMAAEPPPEDAAPPAEPAPQAAPKPAESAKRGKRTAKDLPPRYREWLEEVEVLITPQERETFLSLEQEHQLEAFIDRFWEVRDPYPDTARNEFRDQWELRVSEARAEFGNLVEDRARHLLLNGLPPNRIRSNCSQLLWPLEVWIYPPSERVREVLVLVFVQQWGVGRPRLWQPFDGLAAIVQAPALSGVSGNVLSQVAMVCPNGDQIAGAIAHVLRMGSMEYSTLLQAAERPGSGESREWVATFHAGSTDLPAGAESMPAELVVGYPGRRQTRTLVQASLLVPRAAAGRAELGGHASYNFLLNGEILLGRRRFDAFRYKFDLPADRAPERIPLTFERLLRPGTYRMIVRLEDLNGGRYHRSEVTLEVPEIAGETGPPPPDDETARLLAEANAAIATGDTTIRIIVPRGDMLAGMVRFDTLITGTDVAQVAFALDGRPLLTKIRPPFSVELDLGQMPRTRTLRAEALDAAGKVVARDELLINASAHRFATRLLEPQRGGKYHDSLRAEVAVEVPEGGVVERVEIYLNETRVATLYQEPYVQPIVLPPGEPVAYVRAVAYLPDGNSTEDAVFINAPDYLDEVDVQFVEVYATVLDREKRPVANLGRTAFSLFEDGTPQRLLRFEKVEDLPIHVGLLLDTSASMESRLTVARDAALGFLQQTIQPRDRATVITFNDRPNLNVKFTNDPALLASGLAGLKAERGTSLYDTIVFSLFYFNGIRGQRALLLLSDGRDEGSRFSYEDTLDFARRAGVAIYTIGLDIPRRDLDTRRILTRFADETGGRAFFVKEASGLAEIYSTIERELRTRYLLAYQSSNPSRDGRFRTIDVKVAGSGLEVKAMRGYYP
;
A
#
# COMPACT_ATOMS: atom_id res chain seq x y z
N MET A 1 -61.32 18.69 -34.67
CA MET A 1 -60.73 19.85 -33.96
C MET A 1 -59.22 19.62 -33.81
N PRO A 2 -58.37 20.35 -34.57
CA PRO A 2 -56.90 20.26 -34.46
C PRO A 2 -56.22 21.60 -34.10
N LEU A 3 -54.95 21.55 -33.69
CA LEU A 3 -53.86 22.57 -33.89
C LEU A 3 -52.65 22.08 -33.07
N ARG A 4 -51.51 21.55 -33.58
CA ARG A 4 -50.61 21.74 -34.75
C ARG A 4 -49.48 22.77 -34.58
N HIS A 5 -48.26 22.23 -34.45
CA HIS A 5 -47.00 22.50 -35.18
C HIS A 5 -46.62 23.90 -35.71
N LEU A 6 -45.43 24.36 -35.27
CA LEU A 6 -44.15 24.51 -36.03
C LEU A 6 -44.02 25.46 -37.27
N ALA A 7 -43.02 26.37 -37.15
CA ALA A 7 -42.03 26.85 -38.16
C ALA A 7 -42.32 27.97 -39.21
N VAL A 8 -41.18 28.55 -39.71
CA VAL A 8 -40.95 29.35 -40.95
C VAL A 8 -41.26 30.88 -40.87
N LEU A 9 -40.54 31.85 -41.48
CA LEU A 9 -39.10 32.14 -41.81
C LEU A 9 -39.03 33.51 -42.56
N LEU A 10 -37.88 34.25 -42.52
CA LEU A 10 -37.50 35.40 -43.41
C LEU A 10 -38.33 36.73 -43.29
N ALA A 11 -37.89 37.96 -43.63
CA ALA A 11 -36.59 38.48 -44.14
C ALA A 11 -36.38 40.03 -43.98
N LEU A 12 -35.11 40.46 -43.83
CA LEU A 12 -34.40 41.60 -44.49
C LEU A 12 -34.66 43.13 -44.23
N LEU A 13 -33.53 43.86 -43.99
CA LEU A 13 -33.15 45.24 -44.42
C LEU A 13 -33.81 46.48 -43.72
N LEU A 14 -33.19 47.66 -43.49
CA LEU A 14 -31.91 48.29 -43.91
C LEU A 14 -31.42 49.45 -42.97
N LEU A 15 -30.08 49.54 -42.76
CA LEU A 15 -29.14 50.72 -42.67
C LEU A 15 -29.21 51.91 -41.66
N ALA A 16 -27.98 52.28 -41.21
CA ALA A 16 -27.42 53.64 -40.92
C ALA A 16 -27.77 54.40 -39.61
N ALA A 17 -26.92 55.28 -39.03
CA ALA A 17 -25.45 55.46 -39.02
C ALA A 17 -24.99 56.55 -37.99
N ALA A 18 -23.69 56.57 -37.64
CA ALA A 18 -22.83 57.75 -37.32
C ALA A 18 -22.74 58.41 -35.91
N VAL A 19 -21.50 58.37 -35.35
CA VAL A 19 -20.64 59.49 -34.85
C VAL A 19 -20.97 60.25 -33.52
N GLY A 20 -19.93 60.49 -32.69
CA GLY A 20 -19.93 61.35 -31.46
C GLY A 20 -19.56 62.84 -31.75
N PRO A 21 -18.80 63.60 -30.90
CA PRO A 21 -18.13 63.25 -29.63
C PRO A 21 -18.11 64.35 -28.50
N ALA A 22 -17.41 64.04 -27.39
CA ALA A 22 -16.52 64.91 -26.57
C ALA A 22 -17.01 66.03 -25.59
N ALA A 23 -16.22 66.14 -24.49
CA ALA A 23 -15.91 67.29 -23.61
C ALA A 23 -16.92 67.75 -22.52
N ALA A 24 -16.54 68.39 -21.39
CA ALA A 24 -15.30 68.35 -20.56
C ALA A 24 -15.48 69.24 -19.28
N MET A 25 -14.91 68.85 -18.11
CA MET A 25 -14.52 69.72 -16.94
C MET A 25 -15.62 70.54 -16.20
N ALA A 26 -15.46 71.08 -14.97
CA ALA A 26 -14.74 70.71 -13.73
C ALA A 26 -15.13 71.68 -12.57
N ALA A 27 -15.06 71.26 -11.29
CA ALA A 27 -14.96 72.07 -10.03
C ALA A 27 -16.13 73.04 -9.65
N GLU A 28 -16.44 73.44 -8.39
CA GLU A 28 -16.20 72.99 -6.98
C GLU A 28 -17.26 73.70 -6.02
N PRO A 29 -17.24 73.59 -4.65
CA PRO A 29 -18.45 73.64 -3.76
C PRO A 29 -18.49 74.88 -2.80
N PRO A 30 -19.04 74.89 -1.54
CA PRO A 30 -20.12 74.12 -0.84
C PRO A 30 -21.31 75.09 -0.51
N PRO A 31 -21.97 75.23 0.69
CA PRO A 31 -22.05 74.48 1.99
C PRO A 31 -22.85 73.14 1.88
N GLU A 32 -23.24 72.36 2.90
CA GLU A 32 -23.26 72.39 4.39
C GLU A 32 -24.50 72.96 5.13
N ASP A 33 -25.44 72.08 5.53
CA ASP A 33 -26.10 72.11 6.85
C ASP A 33 -26.64 70.70 7.23
N ALA A 34 -26.80 70.41 8.53
CA ALA A 34 -26.70 69.05 9.08
C ALA A 34 -28.01 68.25 9.33
N ALA A 35 -27.91 66.90 9.34
CA ALA A 35 -28.95 65.95 9.75
C ALA A 35 -28.35 64.66 10.38
N PRO A 36 -29.11 63.89 11.20
CA PRO A 36 -28.59 62.99 12.26
C PRO A 36 -28.22 61.55 11.79
N PRO A 37 -27.60 60.70 12.67
CA PRO A 37 -26.85 59.53 12.21
C PRO A 37 -27.73 58.32 11.83
N ALA A 38 -27.28 57.59 10.81
CA ALA A 38 -27.87 56.34 10.33
C ALA A 38 -26.92 55.14 10.52
N GLU A 39 -27.48 53.93 10.39
CA GLU A 39 -26.85 52.64 10.65
C GLU A 39 -25.59 52.36 9.78
N PRO A 40 -24.64 51.53 10.25
CA PRO A 40 -23.44 51.19 9.49
C PRO A 40 -23.78 50.31 8.28
N ALA A 41 -23.72 50.92 7.08
CA ALA A 41 -23.74 50.22 5.80
C ALA A 41 -22.52 49.27 5.64
N PRO A 42 -22.65 48.18 4.84
CA PRO A 42 -21.61 47.15 4.75
C PRO A 42 -20.29 47.67 4.19
N GLN A 43 -19.17 47.26 4.82
CA GLN A 43 -17.84 47.63 4.36
C GLN A 43 -17.54 47.03 2.99
N ALA A 44 -16.98 47.86 2.11
CA ALA A 44 -16.67 47.49 0.73
C ALA A 44 -15.61 46.38 0.65
N ALA A 45 -15.75 45.51 -0.35
CA ALA A 45 -14.76 44.47 -0.64
C ALA A 45 -13.37 45.09 -0.89
N PRO A 46 -12.28 44.51 -0.37
CA PRO A 46 -10.93 44.95 -0.71
C PRO A 46 -10.69 44.75 -2.20
N LYS A 47 -10.07 45.74 -2.86
CA LYS A 47 -9.73 45.68 -4.29
C LYS A 47 -8.82 44.47 -4.56
N PRO A 48 -8.92 43.82 -5.73
CA PRO A 48 -8.00 42.77 -6.12
C PRO A 48 -6.55 43.27 -6.06
N ALA A 49 -5.70 42.56 -5.33
CA ALA A 49 -4.27 42.86 -5.32
C ALA A 49 -3.67 42.59 -6.71
N GLU A 50 -2.92 43.55 -7.23
CA GLU A 50 -2.17 43.36 -8.48
C GLU A 50 -1.21 42.18 -8.34
N SER A 51 -1.10 41.37 -9.40
CA SER A 51 -0.29 40.17 -9.46
C SER A 51 1.21 40.49 -9.55
N ALA A 52 1.79 40.87 -8.41
CA ALA A 52 3.24 40.98 -8.26
C ALA A 52 3.90 39.63 -8.58
N LYS A 53 4.77 39.61 -9.60
CA LYS A 53 5.67 38.48 -9.88
C LYS A 53 6.64 38.32 -8.71
N ARG A 54 6.27 37.51 -7.70
CA ARG A 54 7.14 37.13 -6.57
C ARG A 54 8.38 36.43 -7.12
N GLY A 55 9.57 36.92 -6.75
CA GLY A 55 10.83 36.23 -7.03
C GLY A 55 10.94 34.93 -6.23
N LYS A 56 11.79 33.99 -6.67
CA LYS A 56 12.03 32.74 -5.93
C LYS A 56 12.50 33.04 -4.51
N ARG A 57 11.76 32.54 -3.51
CA ARG A 57 12.09 32.64 -2.09
C ARG A 57 13.40 31.92 -1.80
N THR A 58 14.22 32.49 -0.92
CA THR A 58 15.53 31.94 -0.53
C THR A 58 15.54 31.54 0.94
N ALA A 59 16.56 30.79 1.37
CA ALA A 59 16.71 30.40 2.78
C ALA A 59 16.87 31.60 3.75
N LYS A 60 17.20 32.79 3.26
CA LYS A 60 17.23 34.02 4.07
C LYS A 60 15.82 34.46 4.47
N ASP A 61 14.83 34.18 3.63
CA ASP A 61 13.41 34.57 3.78
C ASP A 61 12.60 33.57 4.63
N LEU A 62 13.27 32.60 5.25
CA LEU A 62 12.70 31.69 6.24
C LEU A 62 12.90 32.22 7.67
N PRO A 63 11.96 31.96 8.60
CA PRO A 63 12.19 32.14 10.03
C PRO A 63 13.42 31.36 10.52
N PRO A 64 14.10 31.81 11.61
CA PRO A 64 15.41 31.28 12.01
C PRO A 64 15.49 29.74 12.13
N ARG A 65 14.51 29.11 12.80
CA ARG A 65 14.45 27.66 13.01
C ARG A 65 14.47 26.84 11.71
N TYR A 66 13.75 27.29 10.69
CA TYR A 66 13.69 26.58 9.40
C TYR A 66 14.95 26.79 8.55
N ARG A 67 15.63 27.92 8.76
CA ARG A 67 16.94 28.19 8.13
C ARG A 67 18.04 27.34 8.76
N GLU A 68 18.02 27.19 10.08
CA GLU A 68 18.92 26.32 10.84
C GLU A 68 18.72 24.85 10.44
N TRP A 69 17.46 24.37 10.40
CA TRP A 69 17.16 23.02 9.91
C TRP A 69 17.70 22.76 8.49
N LEU A 70 17.52 23.70 7.55
CA LEU A 70 18.07 23.57 6.19
C LEU A 70 19.61 23.49 6.14
N GLU A 71 20.32 24.11 7.10
CA GLU A 71 21.77 23.98 7.23
C GLU A 71 22.15 22.57 7.71
N GLU A 72 21.38 22.03 8.66
CA GLU A 72 21.61 20.71 9.28
C GLU A 72 21.34 19.54 8.34
N VAL A 73 20.43 19.71 7.38
CA VAL A 73 20.14 18.72 6.34
C VAL A 73 20.77 19.03 4.98
N GLU A 74 21.67 20.03 4.84
CA GLU A 74 22.16 20.48 3.53
C GLU A 74 22.84 19.36 2.68
N VAL A 75 23.47 18.38 3.33
CA VAL A 75 24.08 17.20 2.68
C VAL A 75 23.13 16.02 2.47
N LEU A 76 21.89 16.10 3.00
CA LEU A 76 20.87 15.05 3.00
C LEU A 76 19.62 15.42 2.17
N ILE A 77 19.36 16.72 2.01
CA ILE A 77 18.25 17.28 1.23
C ILE A 77 18.61 17.38 -0.25
N THR A 78 17.77 16.78 -1.10
CA THR A 78 17.93 16.85 -2.55
C THR A 78 17.60 18.26 -3.08
N PRO A 79 18.07 18.64 -4.27
CA PRO A 79 17.72 19.92 -4.89
C PRO A 79 16.20 20.14 -5.05
N GLN A 80 15.46 19.06 -5.33
CA GLN A 80 14.01 19.09 -5.49
C GLN A 80 13.29 19.28 -4.15
N GLU A 81 13.67 18.53 -3.11
CA GLU A 81 13.16 18.75 -1.73
C GLU A 81 13.41 20.18 -1.27
N ARG A 82 14.61 20.72 -1.52
CA ARG A 82 14.97 22.09 -1.16
C ARG A 82 14.13 23.14 -1.90
N GLU A 83 13.84 22.93 -3.18
CA GLU A 83 12.96 23.82 -3.95
C GLU A 83 11.50 23.76 -3.45
N THR A 84 10.98 22.56 -3.18
CA THR A 84 9.63 22.40 -2.61
C THR A 84 9.54 23.01 -1.21
N PHE A 85 10.50 22.78 -0.31
CA PHE A 85 10.48 23.38 1.03
C PHE A 85 10.48 24.92 0.98
N LEU A 86 11.23 25.51 0.03
CA LEU A 86 11.25 26.97 -0.17
C LEU A 86 9.97 27.52 -0.81
N SER A 87 9.12 26.67 -1.42
CA SER A 87 7.81 27.09 -1.98
C SER A 87 6.70 27.19 -0.91
N LEU A 88 6.86 26.52 0.24
CA LEU A 88 5.85 26.47 1.30
C LEU A 88 5.73 27.79 2.05
N GLU A 89 4.57 28.44 1.99
CA GLU A 89 4.37 29.75 2.63
C GLU A 89 4.01 29.64 4.13
N GLN A 90 3.33 28.56 4.55
CA GLN A 90 2.77 28.44 5.91
C GLN A 90 3.69 27.69 6.88
N GLU A 91 3.78 28.16 8.14
CA GLU A 91 4.60 27.52 9.20
C GLU A 91 4.24 26.02 9.39
N HIS A 92 2.95 25.67 9.43
CA HIS A 92 2.52 24.28 9.62
C HIS A 92 2.90 23.36 8.45
N GLN A 93 3.06 23.90 7.24
CA GLN A 93 3.53 23.14 6.07
C GLN A 93 5.05 22.91 6.15
N LEU A 94 5.81 23.89 6.64
CA LEU A 94 7.24 23.72 6.89
C LEU A 94 7.47 22.65 7.96
N GLU A 95 6.70 22.64 9.06
CA GLU A 95 6.72 21.53 10.04
C GLU A 95 6.35 20.19 9.38
N ALA A 96 5.24 20.13 8.65
CA ALA A 96 4.77 18.91 7.99
C ALA A 96 5.78 18.35 6.97
N PHE A 97 6.55 19.22 6.31
CA PHE A 97 7.63 18.83 5.41
C PHE A 97 8.81 18.25 6.18
N ILE A 98 9.20 18.86 7.31
CA ILE A 98 10.27 18.36 8.18
C ILE A 98 9.90 17.00 8.76
N ASP A 99 8.68 16.85 9.28
CA ASP A 99 8.18 15.57 9.78
C ASP A 99 8.24 14.51 8.67
N ARG A 100 7.68 14.80 7.48
CA ARG A 100 7.67 13.85 6.35
C ARG A 100 9.07 13.53 5.82
N PHE A 101 9.97 14.51 5.78
CA PHE A 101 11.36 14.35 5.35
C PHE A 101 12.11 13.32 6.20
N TRP A 102 11.82 13.27 7.50
CA TRP A 102 12.36 12.24 8.40
C TRP A 102 11.62 10.91 8.28
N GLU A 103 10.27 10.90 8.23
CA GLU A 103 9.48 9.68 8.03
C GLU A 103 9.94 8.85 6.81
N VAL A 104 10.19 9.48 5.65
CA VAL A 104 10.65 8.77 4.43
C VAL A 104 12.12 8.30 4.50
N ARG A 105 12.83 8.67 5.57
CA ARG A 105 14.20 8.25 5.89
C ARG A 105 14.25 7.37 7.14
N ASP A 106 13.10 6.96 7.66
CA ASP A 106 13.00 6.06 8.80
C ASP A 106 13.30 4.62 8.37
N PRO A 107 14.36 3.97 8.88
CA PRO A 107 14.62 2.55 8.60
C PRO A 107 13.64 1.62 9.33
N TYR A 108 12.98 2.08 10.41
CA TYR A 108 12.14 1.26 11.27
C TYR A 108 10.86 2.02 11.69
N PRO A 109 9.97 2.41 10.76
CA PRO A 109 8.82 3.30 11.02
C PRO A 109 7.77 2.76 12.03
N ASP A 110 7.86 1.49 12.42
CA ASP A 110 7.03 0.88 13.46
C ASP A 110 7.57 1.10 14.90
N THR A 111 8.78 1.66 15.07
CA THR A 111 9.30 2.04 16.39
C THR A 111 8.79 3.42 16.81
N ALA A 112 8.92 3.75 18.10
CA ALA A 112 8.42 5.01 18.63
C ALA A 112 9.34 6.23 18.34
N ARG A 113 10.44 6.04 17.60
CA ARG A 113 11.46 7.06 17.30
C ARG A 113 12.18 6.73 16.00
N ASN A 114 12.43 7.74 15.19
CA ASN A 114 13.23 7.58 13.98
C ASN A 114 14.73 7.46 14.34
N GLU A 115 15.29 6.25 14.37
CA GLU A 115 16.67 6.05 14.82
C GLU A 115 17.71 6.68 13.87
N PHE A 116 17.38 6.81 12.58
CA PHE A 116 18.23 7.50 11.62
C PHE A 116 18.34 9.01 11.94
N ARG A 117 17.22 9.64 12.28
CA ARG A 117 17.16 11.03 12.74
C ARG A 117 17.92 11.22 14.06
N ASP A 118 17.71 10.34 15.05
CA ASP A 118 18.44 10.39 16.33
C ASP A 118 19.97 10.32 16.10
N GLN A 119 20.44 9.46 15.18
CA GLN A 119 21.86 9.42 14.79
C GLN A 119 22.30 10.65 13.99
N TRP A 120 21.44 11.23 13.15
CA TRP A 120 21.76 12.43 12.38
C TRP A 120 21.94 13.65 13.28
N GLU A 121 21.01 13.88 14.19
CA GLU A 121 21.06 14.97 15.18
C GLU A 121 22.31 14.83 16.07
N LEU A 122 22.69 13.60 16.44
CA LEU A 122 23.98 13.34 17.12
C LEU A 122 25.18 13.78 16.27
N ARG A 123 25.28 13.35 15.01
CA ARG A 123 26.39 13.73 14.10
C ARG A 123 26.44 15.24 13.83
N VAL A 124 25.30 15.91 13.75
CA VAL A 124 25.22 17.38 13.67
C VAL A 124 25.85 18.01 14.91
N SER A 125 25.52 17.51 16.11
CA SER A 125 26.10 18.01 17.36
C SER A 125 27.61 17.77 17.43
N GLU A 126 28.10 16.60 17.00
CA GLU A 126 29.52 16.24 16.94
C GLU A 126 30.28 17.13 15.94
N ALA A 127 29.73 17.34 14.74
CA ALA A 127 30.34 18.18 13.71
C ALA A 127 30.40 19.66 14.15
N ARG A 128 29.34 20.19 14.79
CA ARG A 128 29.38 21.52 15.40
C ARG A 128 30.40 21.61 16.54
N ALA A 129 30.54 20.58 17.37
CA ALA A 129 31.50 20.55 18.47
C ALA A 129 32.96 20.46 17.99
N GLU A 130 33.27 19.65 16.97
CA GLU A 130 34.65 19.47 16.50
C GLU A 130 35.11 20.52 15.47
N PHE A 131 34.21 21.01 14.60
CA PHE A 131 34.57 21.91 13.50
C PHE A 131 33.94 23.31 13.58
N GLY A 132 33.00 23.54 14.50
CA GLY A 132 32.27 24.81 14.63
C GLY A 132 31.36 25.15 13.44
N ASN A 133 31.22 24.25 12.45
CA ASN A 133 30.44 24.44 11.24
C ASN A 133 30.08 23.10 10.58
N LEU A 134 29.04 23.09 9.73
CA LEU A 134 28.60 21.89 9.00
C LEU A 134 29.05 21.85 7.53
N VAL A 135 29.75 22.89 7.06
CA VAL A 135 29.95 23.16 5.64
C VAL A 135 31.31 22.67 5.11
N GLU A 136 32.33 22.56 5.96
CA GLU A 136 33.64 22.04 5.54
C GLU A 136 33.63 20.52 5.29
N ASP A 137 34.54 20.06 4.43
CA ASP A 137 34.52 18.70 3.91
C ASP A 137 34.59 17.64 5.02
N ARG A 138 35.35 17.87 6.10
CA ARG A 138 35.38 17.00 7.29
C ARG A 138 34.01 16.88 7.95
N ALA A 139 33.30 18.00 8.11
CA ALA A 139 31.95 18.00 8.68
C ALA A 139 30.96 17.26 7.76
N ARG A 140 31.02 17.52 6.44
CA ARG A 140 30.20 16.82 5.44
C ARG A 140 30.42 15.31 5.48
N HIS A 141 31.66 14.84 5.52
CA HIS A 141 31.96 13.41 5.60
C HIS A 141 31.62 12.80 6.96
N LEU A 142 31.73 13.53 8.09
CA LEU A 142 31.26 13.07 9.40
C LEU A 142 29.74 12.86 9.39
N LEU A 143 28.97 13.83 8.90
CA LEU A 143 27.50 13.71 8.79
C LEU A 143 27.09 12.45 8.00
N LEU A 144 27.74 12.20 6.87
CA LEU A 144 27.41 11.07 5.99
C LEU A 144 27.94 9.71 6.49
N ASN A 145 29.15 9.65 7.04
CA ASN A 145 29.87 8.39 7.32
C ASN A 145 30.07 8.09 8.82
N GLY A 146 29.73 9.03 9.71
CA GLY A 146 30.13 9.01 11.12
C GLY A 146 31.61 9.38 11.31
N LEU A 147 32.11 9.32 12.55
CA LEU A 147 33.54 9.44 12.82
C LEU A 147 34.28 8.14 12.41
N PRO A 148 35.45 8.24 11.76
CA PRO A 148 36.22 7.05 11.37
C PRO A 148 36.86 6.39 12.61
N PRO A 149 36.99 5.04 12.64
CA PRO A 149 37.69 4.34 13.71
C PRO A 149 39.21 4.57 13.69
N ASN A 150 39.78 5.01 12.57
CA ASN A 150 41.19 5.39 12.47
C ASN A 150 41.34 6.79 11.84
N ARG A 151 42.05 7.66 12.55
CA ARG A 151 42.22 9.07 12.23
C ARG A 151 43.63 9.54 12.55
N ILE A 152 44.36 9.99 11.53
CA ILE A 152 45.79 10.33 11.63
C ILE A 152 45.96 11.82 11.30
N ARG A 153 46.33 12.63 12.29
CA ARG A 153 46.66 14.06 12.10
C ARG A 153 48.16 14.21 11.87
N SER A 154 48.54 14.97 10.85
CA SER A 154 49.93 15.29 10.52
C SER A 154 50.19 16.78 10.68
N ASN A 155 51.02 17.11 11.66
CA ASN A 155 51.60 18.44 11.86
C ASN A 155 53.05 18.48 11.32
N CYS A 156 53.39 17.65 10.33
CA CYS A 156 54.73 17.51 9.77
C CYS A 156 55.12 18.71 8.87
N SER A 157 55.22 19.90 9.47
CA SER A 157 55.41 21.18 8.78
C SER A 157 56.76 21.32 8.05
N GLN A 158 57.65 20.32 8.14
CA GLN A 158 58.91 20.25 7.39
C GLN A 158 58.71 19.76 5.94
N LEU A 159 57.65 19.00 5.67
CA LEU A 159 57.39 18.39 4.36
C LEU A 159 55.94 18.57 3.87
N LEU A 160 54.97 18.54 4.79
CA LEU A 160 53.54 18.49 4.48
C LEU A 160 52.84 19.78 4.91
N TRP A 161 51.84 20.21 4.14
CA TRP A 161 50.78 21.07 4.67
C TRP A 161 50.04 20.34 5.81
N PRO A 162 49.46 21.06 6.79
CA PRO A 162 48.65 20.42 7.82
C PRO A 162 47.57 19.56 7.18
N LEU A 163 47.56 18.27 7.52
CA LEU A 163 46.64 17.30 6.93
C LEU A 163 46.10 16.31 7.94
N GLU A 164 44.98 15.71 7.59
CA GLU A 164 44.27 14.73 8.40
C GLU A 164 43.77 13.59 7.51
N VAL A 165 44.18 12.36 7.81
CA VAL A 165 43.78 11.15 7.09
C VAL A 165 42.71 10.43 7.90
N TRP A 166 41.58 10.13 7.27
CA TRP A 166 40.47 9.37 7.83
C TRP A 166 40.36 8.05 7.08
N ILE A 167 40.27 6.93 7.80
CA ILE A 167 40.20 5.59 7.21
C ILE A 167 38.97 4.86 7.74
N TYR A 168 38.06 4.51 6.85
CA TYR A 168 36.87 3.72 7.15
C TYR A 168 37.04 2.28 6.62
N PRO A 169 36.63 1.26 7.40
CA PRO A 169 36.56 -0.12 6.91
C PRO A 169 35.46 -0.26 5.85
N PRO A 170 35.46 -1.36 5.06
CA PRO A 170 34.36 -1.69 4.17
C PRO A 170 33.01 -1.74 4.90
N SER A 171 31.98 -1.26 4.21
CA SER A 171 30.58 -1.23 4.64
C SER A 171 29.67 -1.77 3.52
N GLU A 172 28.39 -1.98 3.80
CA GLU A 172 27.43 -2.42 2.78
C GLU A 172 27.33 -1.46 1.59
N ARG A 173 27.44 -0.15 1.87
CA ARG A 173 27.38 0.94 0.88
C ARG A 173 28.71 1.15 0.14
N VAL A 174 29.83 0.99 0.83
CA VAL A 174 31.18 1.15 0.26
C VAL A 174 31.96 -0.13 0.54
N ARG A 175 31.99 -1.06 -0.42
CA ARG A 175 32.52 -2.43 -0.26
C ARG A 175 34.05 -2.52 -0.19
N GLU A 176 34.74 -1.39 -0.16
CA GLU A 176 36.19 -1.26 -0.10
C GLU A 176 36.60 -0.31 1.04
N VAL A 177 37.90 -0.26 1.35
CA VAL A 177 38.43 0.68 2.35
C VAL A 177 38.33 2.09 1.80
N LEU A 178 37.60 2.98 2.48
CA LEU A 178 37.52 4.39 2.11
C LEU A 178 38.59 5.18 2.88
N VAL A 179 39.50 5.80 2.14
CA VAL A 179 40.53 6.70 2.66
C VAL A 179 40.20 8.12 2.22
N LEU A 180 40.03 9.04 3.16
CA LEU A 180 39.87 10.48 2.90
C LEU A 180 41.08 11.23 3.42
N VAL A 181 41.63 12.16 2.64
CA VAL A 181 42.77 12.99 3.03
C VAL A 181 42.34 14.45 2.99
N PHE A 182 42.28 15.10 4.14
CA PHE A 182 41.94 16.52 4.25
C PHE A 182 43.20 17.36 4.39
N VAL A 183 43.38 18.38 3.56
CA VAL A 183 44.59 19.20 3.51
C VAL A 183 44.24 20.68 3.68
N GLN A 184 44.96 21.36 4.58
CA GLN A 184 44.88 22.81 4.77
C GLN A 184 46.05 23.49 4.02
N GLN A 185 45.89 23.64 2.71
CA GLN A 185 46.91 24.24 1.85
C GLN A 185 47.34 25.62 2.37
N TRP A 186 48.65 25.89 2.33
CA TRP A 186 49.27 27.12 2.84
C TRP A 186 49.10 27.37 4.35
N GLY A 187 48.47 26.45 5.10
CA GLY A 187 48.14 26.63 6.52
C GLY A 187 47.04 27.67 6.79
N VAL A 188 46.27 28.07 5.76
CA VAL A 188 45.24 29.12 5.84
C VAL A 188 43.92 28.59 5.27
N GLY A 189 42.79 29.00 5.87
CA GLY A 189 41.46 28.56 5.47
C GLY A 189 41.04 27.23 6.09
N ARG A 190 39.95 26.64 5.59
CA ARG A 190 39.44 25.34 6.10
C ARG A 190 40.11 24.17 5.36
N PRO A 191 40.38 23.03 6.02
CA PRO A 191 40.85 21.84 5.34
C PRO A 191 39.87 21.39 4.24
N ARG A 192 40.41 20.97 3.09
CA ARG A 192 39.64 20.46 1.96
C ARG A 192 40.01 19.02 1.64
N LEU A 193 39.07 18.25 1.11
CA LEU A 193 39.34 16.90 0.61
C LEU A 193 40.30 16.99 -0.59
N TRP A 194 41.45 16.32 -0.47
CA TRP A 194 42.39 16.11 -1.55
C TRP A 194 41.99 14.88 -2.38
N GLN A 195 42.12 14.99 -3.70
CA GLN A 195 41.80 13.95 -4.65
C GLN A 195 43.01 13.61 -5.54
N PRO A 196 43.09 12.40 -6.13
CA PRO A 196 44.24 11.98 -6.95
C PRO A 196 44.66 12.97 -8.04
N PHE A 197 43.69 13.71 -8.63
CA PHE A 197 43.96 14.67 -9.70
C PHE A 197 44.61 15.98 -9.22
N ASP A 198 44.51 16.33 -7.93
CA ASP A 198 45.21 17.48 -7.35
C ASP A 198 46.73 17.24 -7.29
N GLY A 199 47.14 15.97 -7.31
CA GLY A 199 48.53 15.53 -7.27
C GLY A 199 49.23 15.77 -5.93
N LEU A 200 50.43 15.20 -5.79
CA LEU A 200 51.20 15.31 -4.53
C LEU A 200 51.63 16.75 -4.20
N ALA A 201 51.77 17.62 -5.21
CA ALA A 201 52.11 19.03 -5.04
C ALA A 201 51.09 19.80 -4.18
N ALA A 202 49.83 19.37 -4.17
CA ALA A 202 48.78 19.93 -3.33
C ALA A 202 48.92 19.59 -1.83
N ILE A 203 49.77 18.61 -1.48
CA ILE A 203 49.96 18.11 -0.11
C ILE A 203 51.32 18.55 0.47
N VAL A 204 52.35 18.73 -0.36
CA VAL A 204 53.71 19.07 0.10
C VAL A 204 54.00 20.57 0.10
N GLN A 205 54.92 20.99 0.98
CA GLN A 205 55.43 22.36 1.00
C GLN A 205 56.58 22.54 -0.01
N ALA A 206 56.61 23.69 -0.70
CA ALA A 206 57.57 23.94 -1.78
C ALA A 206 59.08 23.73 -1.44
N PRO A 207 59.59 24.04 -0.22
CA PRO A 207 60.99 23.76 0.13
C PRO A 207 61.37 22.27 0.07
N ALA A 208 60.39 21.36 0.18
CA ALA A 208 60.61 19.92 0.10
C ALA A 208 60.86 19.41 -1.34
N LEU A 209 60.71 20.25 -2.38
CA LEU A 209 60.92 19.85 -3.78
C LEU A 209 62.34 20.18 -4.29
N SER A 210 63.11 21.00 -3.57
CA SER A 210 64.32 21.66 -4.09
C SER A 210 65.64 20.89 -3.88
N GLY A 211 65.60 19.61 -3.48
CA GLY A 211 66.81 18.84 -3.18
C GLY A 211 66.64 17.33 -3.04
N VAL A 212 65.59 16.74 -3.64
CA VAL A 212 65.16 15.37 -3.35
C VAL A 212 65.60 14.37 -4.42
N SER A 213 66.51 13.47 -4.02
CA SER A 213 66.76 12.20 -4.68
C SER A 213 65.88 11.09 -4.07
N GLY A 214 64.61 11.01 -4.48
CA GLY A 214 63.71 9.95 -4.01
C GLY A 214 62.23 10.21 -4.29
N ASN A 215 61.39 9.22 -3.99
CA ASN A 215 59.94 9.37 -4.02
C ASN A 215 59.47 10.17 -2.78
N VAL A 216 58.69 11.23 -3.01
CA VAL A 216 58.08 12.10 -1.98
C VAL A 216 57.41 11.29 -0.86
N LEU A 217 56.64 10.26 -1.21
CA LEU A 217 55.93 9.43 -0.22
C LEU A 217 56.89 8.61 0.65
N SER A 218 58.03 8.19 0.11
CA SER A 218 59.07 7.50 0.88
C SER A 218 59.75 8.45 1.88
N GLN A 219 59.89 9.74 1.55
CA GLN A 219 60.40 10.74 2.50
C GLN A 219 59.40 11.04 3.62
N VAL A 220 58.11 11.18 3.28
CA VAL A 220 57.03 11.29 4.28
C VAL A 220 57.10 10.11 5.25
N ALA A 221 57.26 8.88 4.73
CA ALA A 221 57.37 7.66 5.53
C ALA A 221 58.56 7.62 6.51
N MET A 222 59.68 8.27 6.17
CA MET A 222 60.90 8.26 7.01
C MET A 222 60.98 9.45 7.98
N VAL A 223 60.40 10.61 7.63
CA VAL A 223 60.63 11.87 8.32
C VAL A 223 59.44 12.30 9.19
N CYS A 224 58.20 11.99 8.78
CA CYS A 224 57.01 12.44 9.50
C CYS A 224 56.56 11.44 10.59
N PRO A 225 56.06 11.91 11.75
CA PRO A 225 55.35 11.05 12.71
C PRO A 225 54.14 10.39 12.06
N ASN A 226 53.96 9.07 12.26
CA ASN A 226 52.99 8.22 11.54
C ASN A 226 53.10 8.31 10.00
N GLY A 227 54.28 8.71 9.50
CA GLY A 227 54.50 9.00 8.09
C GLY A 227 54.33 7.78 7.19
N ASP A 228 54.64 6.58 7.71
CA ASP A 228 54.42 5.29 7.06
C ASP A 228 52.94 5.05 6.76
N GLN A 229 52.07 5.32 7.73
CA GLN A 229 50.62 5.20 7.59
C GLN A 229 50.04 6.29 6.68
N ILE A 230 50.53 7.53 6.81
CA ILE A 230 50.13 8.66 5.94
C ILE A 230 50.53 8.40 4.48
N ALA A 231 51.77 7.99 4.24
CA ALA A 231 52.27 7.66 2.91
C ALA A 231 51.55 6.45 2.31
N GLY A 232 51.28 5.41 3.12
CA GLY A 232 50.49 4.25 2.70
C GLY A 232 49.05 4.60 2.31
N ALA A 233 48.39 5.47 3.08
CA ALA A 233 47.05 5.97 2.79
C ALA A 233 47.00 6.79 1.49
N ILE A 234 47.93 7.74 1.29
CA ILE A 234 48.01 8.53 0.05
C ILE A 234 48.35 7.62 -1.15
N ALA A 235 49.27 6.66 -0.98
CA ALA A 235 49.61 5.69 -2.02
C ALA A 235 48.41 4.78 -2.39
N HIS A 236 47.57 4.41 -1.42
CA HIS A 236 46.34 3.65 -1.66
C HIS A 236 45.39 4.42 -2.58
N VAL A 237 45.14 5.69 -2.28
CA VAL A 237 44.27 6.58 -3.08
C VAL A 237 44.84 6.83 -4.47
N LEU A 238 46.16 7.02 -4.61
CA LEU A 238 46.82 7.20 -5.92
C LEU A 238 46.78 5.93 -6.80
N ARG A 239 46.90 4.74 -6.20
CA ARG A 239 46.89 3.45 -6.92
C ARG A 239 45.53 3.12 -7.52
N MET A 240 44.45 3.53 -6.85
CA MET A 240 43.07 3.44 -7.34
C MET A 240 42.86 4.39 -8.53
N GLY A 241 43.48 5.58 -8.49
CA GLY A 241 43.43 6.55 -9.58
C GLY A 241 42.09 7.28 -9.67
N SER A 242 42.07 8.36 -10.46
CA SER A 242 41.03 9.39 -10.35
C SER A 242 39.60 8.90 -10.62
N MET A 243 39.38 8.04 -11.61
CA MET A 243 38.01 7.59 -11.97
C MET A 243 37.42 6.62 -10.94
N GLU A 244 38.20 5.63 -10.50
CA GLU A 244 37.76 4.62 -9.52
C GLU A 244 37.55 5.28 -8.15
N TYR A 245 38.48 6.15 -7.71
CA TYR A 245 38.31 6.91 -6.47
C TYR A 245 37.13 7.90 -6.52
N SER A 246 36.88 8.56 -7.66
CA SER A 246 35.68 9.40 -7.82
C SER A 246 34.38 8.59 -7.72
N THR A 247 34.39 7.34 -8.21
CA THR A 247 33.24 6.43 -8.12
C THR A 247 33.02 5.97 -6.67
N LEU A 248 34.10 5.66 -5.97
CA LEU A 248 34.08 5.33 -4.54
C LEU A 248 33.58 6.51 -3.68
N LEU A 249 34.08 7.72 -3.94
CA LEU A 249 33.61 8.95 -3.29
C LEU A 249 32.12 9.19 -3.55
N GLN A 250 31.64 9.05 -4.79
CA GLN A 250 30.21 9.18 -5.07
C GLN A 250 29.36 8.15 -4.30
N ALA A 251 29.84 6.92 -4.12
CA ALA A 251 29.17 5.94 -3.26
C ALA A 251 29.20 6.34 -1.77
N ALA A 252 30.30 6.94 -1.31
CA ALA A 252 30.47 7.45 0.05
C ALA A 252 29.75 8.78 0.34
N GLU A 253 29.38 9.54 -0.70
CA GLU A 253 28.68 10.83 -0.61
C GLU A 253 27.16 10.73 -0.81
N ARG A 254 26.65 9.63 -1.40
CA ARG A 254 25.20 9.40 -1.50
C ARG A 254 24.57 9.22 -0.11
N PRO A 255 23.50 9.96 0.22
CA PRO A 255 22.70 9.68 1.41
C PRO A 255 22.00 8.31 1.32
N GLY A 256 21.39 7.89 2.43
CA GLY A 256 20.66 6.62 2.52
C GLY A 256 19.39 6.57 1.65
N SER A 257 18.75 5.40 1.61
CA SER A 257 17.69 4.99 0.67
C SER A 257 16.37 5.77 0.65
N GLY A 258 16.27 6.91 1.34
CA GLY A 258 15.07 7.77 1.35
C GLY A 258 14.94 8.74 0.16
N GLU A 259 15.69 8.55 -0.93
CA GLU A 259 15.70 9.43 -2.12
C GLU A 259 14.47 9.29 -3.05
N SER A 260 13.28 8.95 -2.54
CA SER A 260 12.07 8.91 -3.39
C SER A 260 11.74 10.32 -3.91
N ARG A 261 11.85 10.51 -5.23
CA ARG A 261 11.45 11.78 -5.88
C ARG A 261 9.93 11.98 -5.87
N GLU A 262 9.18 10.90 -5.67
CA GLU A 262 7.72 10.88 -5.76
C GLU A 262 7.06 11.52 -4.53
N TRP A 263 7.62 11.39 -3.32
CA TRP A 263 7.06 12.04 -2.13
C TRP A 263 7.06 13.57 -2.25
N VAL A 264 8.10 14.13 -2.86
CA VAL A 264 8.27 15.58 -3.05
C VAL A 264 7.29 16.13 -4.08
N ALA A 265 7.10 15.40 -5.19
CA ALA A 265 6.12 15.75 -6.22
C ALA A 265 4.70 15.79 -5.65
N THR A 266 4.42 15.03 -4.58
CA THR A 266 3.07 14.75 -4.09
C THR A 266 2.79 15.32 -2.70
N PHE A 267 3.79 15.95 -2.08
CA PHE A 267 3.61 16.74 -0.86
C PHE A 267 2.51 17.82 -1.03
N HIS A 268 2.51 18.52 -2.18
CA HIS A 268 1.45 19.47 -2.52
C HIS A 268 0.09 18.80 -2.81
N ALA A 269 0.07 17.56 -3.29
CA ALA A 269 -1.17 16.81 -3.55
C ALA A 269 -1.92 16.51 -2.25
N GLY A 270 -1.22 16.33 -1.12
CA GLY A 270 -1.80 16.21 0.22
C GLY A 270 -2.17 17.53 0.92
N SER A 271 -1.76 18.69 0.39
CA SER A 271 -2.02 20.00 1.02
C SER A 271 -3.51 20.37 1.02
N THR A 272 -3.91 21.18 2.00
CA THR A 272 -5.23 21.86 2.03
C THR A 272 -5.24 23.22 1.33
N ASP A 273 -4.14 23.64 0.71
CA ASP A 273 -4.11 24.88 -0.06
C ASP A 273 -4.62 24.69 -1.50
N LEU A 274 -5.23 25.75 -2.01
CA LEU A 274 -5.72 25.83 -3.39
C LEU A 274 -4.55 26.06 -4.35
N PRO A 275 -4.48 25.37 -5.50
CA PRO A 275 -3.55 25.71 -6.57
C PRO A 275 -3.67 27.18 -7.01
N ALA A 276 -2.58 27.76 -7.49
CA ALA A 276 -2.58 29.13 -8.00
C ALA A 276 -3.54 29.26 -9.19
N GLY A 277 -4.57 30.11 -9.08
CA GLY A 277 -5.60 30.28 -10.10
C GLY A 277 -6.68 29.19 -10.12
N ALA A 278 -6.79 28.36 -9.08
CA ALA A 278 -7.83 27.34 -8.97
C ALA A 278 -9.26 27.94 -9.02
N GLU A 279 -10.11 27.36 -9.86
CA GLU A 279 -11.52 27.73 -9.95
C GLU A 279 -12.29 27.18 -8.74
N SER A 280 -13.09 28.02 -8.10
CA SER A 280 -13.84 27.66 -6.89
C SER A 280 -15.19 27.01 -7.22
N MET A 281 -15.57 25.97 -6.48
CA MET A 281 -16.93 25.43 -6.43
C MET A 281 -17.62 25.71 -5.09
N PRO A 282 -18.96 25.87 -5.06
CA PRO A 282 -19.71 25.94 -3.81
C PRO A 282 -19.76 24.57 -3.14
N ALA A 283 -19.49 24.55 -1.83
CA ALA A 283 -19.82 23.45 -0.94
C ALA A 283 -20.07 24.01 0.47
N GLU A 284 -20.86 23.31 1.27
CA GLU A 284 -21.22 23.71 2.63
C GLU A 284 -20.66 22.67 3.61
N LEU A 285 -19.74 23.09 4.49
CA LEU A 285 -19.17 22.23 5.53
C LEU A 285 -20.06 22.28 6.77
N VAL A 286 -20.72 21.17 7.07
CA VAL A 286 -21.50 20.97 8.30
C VAL A 286 -20.70 20.09 9.25
N VAL A 287 -20.68 20.43 10.55
CA VAL A 287 -20.01 19.64 11.58
C VAL A 287 -20.97 19.40 12.75
N GLY A 288 -21.02 18.15 13.20
CA GLY A 288 -21.78 17.73 14.37
C GLY A 288 -20.93 16.89 15.33
N TYR A 289 -21.41 16.75 16.56
CA TYR A 289 -20.75 15.96 17.60
C TYR A 289 -21.72 14.89 18.11
N PRO A 290 -21.96 13.79 17.34
CA PRO A 290 -23.00 12.81 17.65
C PRO A 290 -22.80 12.01 18.95
N GLY A 291 -21.63 12.08 19.59
CA GLY A 291 -21.34 11.47 20.89
C GLY A 291 -19.84 11.34 21.16
N ARG A 292 -19.44 10.46 22.09
CA ARG A 292 -18.03 10.17 22.38
C ARG A 292 -17.69 8.68 22.37
N ARG A 293 -16.45 8.33 22.04
CA ARG A 293 -15.84 7.02 22.34
C ARG A 293 -14.71 7.22 23.36
N GLN A 294 -14.81 6.55 24.52
CA GLN A 294 -13.84 6.69 25.62
C GLN A 294 -13.68 8.17 26.06
N THR A 295 -12.46 8.72 25.96
CA THR A 295 -12.11 10.12 26.31
C THR A 295 -12.10 11.07 25.11
N ARG A 296 -12.69 10.65 23.97
CA ARG A 296 -12.68 11.41 22.72
C ARG A 296 -14.08 11.57 22.16
N THR A 297 -14.44 12.80 21.82
CA THR A 297 -15.69 13.15 21.14
C THR A 297 -15.57 12.79 19.66
N LEU A 298 -16.61 12.16 19.12
CA LEU A 298 -16.77 11.90 17.70
C LEU A 298 -17.19 13.21 17.03
N VAL A 299 -16.34 13.73 16.18
CA VAL A 299 -16.62 14.85 15.27
C VAL A 299 -17.02 14.26 13.94
N GLN A 300 -18.27 14.40 13.55
CA GLN A 300 -18.77 13.99 12.25
C GLN A 300 -18.92 15.24 11.38
N ALA A 301 -18.28 15.24 10.21
CA ALA A 301 -18.26 16.37 9.31
C ALA A 301 -18.71 15.94 7.91
N SER A 302 -19.54 16.76 7.28
CA SER A 302 -20.09 16.51 5.94
C SER A 302 -19.91 17.74 5.07
N LEU A 303 -19.23 17.59 3.94
CA LEU A 303 -19.20 18.59 2.86
C LEU A 303 -20.37 18.33 1.93
N LEU A 304 -21.35 19.23 1.91
CA LEU A 304 -22.52 19.17 1.04
C LEU A 304 -22.21 19.88 -0.28
N VAL A 305 -22.04 19.12 -1.36
CA VAL A 305 -21.74 19.65 -2.70
C VAL A 305 -23.02 19.70 -3.54
N PRO A 306 -23.45 20.85 -4.09
CA PRO A 306 -24.56 20.90 -5.02
C PRO A 306 -24.22 20.09 -6.29
N ARG A 307 -25.08 19.12 -6.65
CA ARG A 307 -24.86 18.22 -7.80
C ARG A 307 -24.69 18.95 -9.13
N ALA A 308 -25.35 20.12 -9.28
CA ALA A 308 -25.20 20.99 -10.45
C ALA A 308 -23.82 21.70 -10.54
N ALA A 309 -23.10 21.78 -9.41
CA ALA A 309 -21.77 22.36 -9.31
C ALA A 309 -20.64 21.30 -9.27
N ALA A 310 -20.97 20.02 -9.49
CA ALA A 310 -20.03 18.91 -9.51
C ALA A 310 -19.80 18.37 -10.93
N GLY A 311 -18.57 17.95 -11.23
CA GLY A 311 -18.21 17.35 -12.51
C GLY A 311 -18.72 15.91 -12.61
N ARG A 312 -19.49 15.64 -13.67
CA ARG A 312 -19.89 14.28 -14.04
C ARG A 312 -18.90 13.73 -15.05
N ALA A 313 -18.20 12.66 -14.69
CA ALA A 313 -17.49 11.83 -15.66
C ALA A 313 -18.44 10.76 -16.21
N GLU A 314 -18.24 10.38 -17.47
CA GLU A 314 -18.82 9.16 -18.04
C GLU A 314 -17.69 8.23 -18.46
N LEU A 315 -17.70 7.01 -17.91
CA LEU A 315 -16.67 6.01 -18.11
C LEU A 315 -17.36 4.68 -18.41
N GLY A 316 -17.15 4.15 -19.61
CA GLY A 316 -17.74 2.87 -20.03
C GLY A 316 -19.26 2.87 -20.17
N GLY A 317 -19.90 4.04 -20.33
CA GLY A 317 -21.35 4.20 -20.34
C GLY A 317 -21.98 4.43 -18.96
N HIS A 318 -21.18 4.42 -17.89
CA HIS A 318 -21.62 4.70 -16.53
C HIS A 318 -21.17 6.10 -16.09
N ALA A 319 -22.09 6.85 -15.46
CA ALA A 319 -21.83 8.20 -15.01
C ALA A 319 -21.48 8.23 -13.51
N SER A 320 -20.50 9.05 -13.12
CA SER A 320 -20.08 9.18 -11.73
C SER A 320 -19.65 10.61 -11.35
N TYR A 321 -19.72 10.88 -10.06
CA TYR A 321 -19.12 12.04 -9.39
C TYR A 321 -17.96 11.56 -8.54
N ASN A 322 -16.79 12.16 -8.72
CA ASN A 322 -15.56 11.73 -8.06
C ASN A 322 -14.91 12.92 -7.37
N PHE A 323 -14.69 12.80 -6.07
CA PHE A 323 -14.12 13.87 -5.26
C PHE A 323 -12.93 13.41 -4.44
N LEU A 324 -12.04 14.36 -4.18
CA LEU A 324 -10.89 14.18 -3.31
C LEU A 324 -10.91 15.21 -2.19
N LEU A 325 -10.98 14.76 -0.96
CA LEU A 325 -10.99 15.60 0.23
C LEU A 325 -9.67 15.40 0.97
N ASN A 326 -8.86 16.46 1.05
CA ASN A 326 -7.77 16.57 2.02
C ASN A 326 -8.25 17.38 3.23
N GLY A 327 -7.77 17.05 4.42
CA GLY A 327 -8.04 17.84 5.61
C GLY A 327 -6.89 17.82 6.61
N GLU A 328 -6.78 18.90 7.37
CA GLU A 328 -5.84 19.05 8.48
C GLU A 328 -6.59 19.55 9.71
N ILE A 329 -6.18 19.07 10.88
CA ILE A 329 -6.66 19.54 12.18
C ILE A 329 -5.47 20.13 12.91
N LEU A 330 -5.57 21.39 13.29
CA LEU A 330 -4.52 22.12 13.99
C LEU A 330 -4.90 22.32 15.45
N LEU A 331 -3.98 22.04 16.35
CA LEU A 331 -4.06 22.39 17.77
C LEU A 331 -3.12 23.59 18.00
N GLY A 332 -3.70 24.79 18.08
CA GLY A 332 -2.94 26.04 18.01
C GLY A 332 -2.25 26.20 16.65
N ARG A 333 -0.91 26.26 16.64
CA ARG A 333 -0.10 26.33 15.41
C ARG A 333 0.40 24.98 14.89
N ARG A 334 0.31 23.92 15.70
CA ARG A 334 0.83 22.59 15.35
C ARG A 334 -0.26 21.77 14.67
N ARG A 335 0.11 21.04 13.61
CA ARG A 335 -0.77 20.01 13.02
C ARG A 335 -0.93 18.84 13.99
N PHE A 336 -2.17 18.54 14.34
CA PHE A 336 -2.57 17.47 15.26
C PHE A 336 -3.02 16.21 14.52
N ASP A 337 -3.74 16.38 13.41
CA ASP A 337 -4.15 15.29 12.51
C ASP A 337 -4.10 15.78 11.05
N ALA A 338 -3.91 14.85 10.12
CA ALA A 338 -3.91 15.09 8.68
C ALA A 338 -4.55 13.90 7.98
N PHE A 339 -5.44 14.16 7.03
CA PHE A 339 -6.28 13.11 6.49
C PHE A 339 -6.70 13.33 5.04
N ARG A 340 -7.16 12.23 4.43
CA ARG A 340 -7.58 12.22 3.05
C ARG A 340 -8.67 11.17 2.79
N TYR A 341 -9.65 11.54 1.98
CA TYR A 341 -10.73 10.67 1.51
C TYR A 341 -10.90 10.83 0.00
N LYS A 342 -11.14 9.71 -0.69
CA LYS A 342 -11.70 9.70 -2.05
C LYS A 342 -13.17 9.32 -1.93
N PHE A 343 -14.04 10.01 -2.65
CA PHE A 343 -15.46 9.69 -2.73
C PHE A 343 -15.81 9.42 -4.18
N ASP A 344 -16.28 8.20 -4.47
CA ASP A 344 -16.71 7.76 -5.79
C ASP A 344 -18.21 7.44 -5.73
N LEU A 345 -19.04 8.23 -6.42
CA LEU A 345 -20.49 8.10 -6.36
C LEU A 345 -21.10 7.86 -7.74
N PRO A 346 -21.83 6.75 -7.96
CA PRO A 346 -22.67 6.57 -9.15
C PRO A 346 -23.69 7.70 -9.29
N ALA A 347 -23.78 8.31 -10.48
CA ALA A 347 -24.57 9.51 -10.70
C ALA A 347 -26.09 9.27 -10.67
N ASP A 348 -26.53 8.04 -10.90
CA ASP A 348 -27.90 7.56 -10.74
C ASP A 348 -28.35 7.54 -9.26
N ARG A 349 -27.40 7.36 -8.33
CA ARG A 349 -27.64 7.34 -6.88
C ARG A 349 -27.30 8.66 -6.17
N ALA A 350 -26.74 9.64 -6.89
CA ALA A 350 -26.28 10.90 -6.33
C ALA A 350 -27.45 11.88 -6.03
N PRO A 351 -27.67 12.29 -4.76
CA PRO A 351 -28.70 13.26 -4.40
C PRO A 351 -28.38 14.69 -4.88
N GLU A 352 -29.33 15.62 -4.81
CA GLU A 352 -29.14 17.01 -5.27
C GLU A 352 -28.05 17.78 -4.51
N ARG A 353 -27.87 17.47 -3.23
CA ARG A 353 -26.71 17.86 -2.42
C ARG A 353 -25.97 16.59 -2.03
N ILE A 354 -24.81 16.36 -2.63
CA ILE A 354 -23.99 15.16 -2.42
C ILE A 354 -23.28 15.30 -1.05
N PRO A 355 -23.54 14.40 -0.08
CA PRO A 355 -22.93 14.49 1.24
C PRO A 355 -21.60 13.72 1.31
N LEU A 356 -20.50 14.45 1.41
CA LEU A 356 -19.16 13.88 1.54
C LEU A 356 -18.78 13.83 3.02
N THR A 357 -19.11 12.72 3.68
CA THR A 357 -19.05 12.59 5.15
C THR A 357 -17.80 11.87 5.62
N PHE A 358 -17.18 12.37 6.69
CA PHE A 358 -15.99 11.83 7.33
C PHE A 358 -16.02 12.07 8.85
N GLU A 359 -15.26 11.26 9.61
CA GLU A 359 -15.34 11.22 11.08
C GLU A 359 -13.99 11.32 11.77
N ARG A 360 -13.92 12.03 12.90
CA ARG A 360 -12.70 12.25 13.68
C ARG A 360 -12.92 12.04 15.17
N LEU A 361 -11.94 11.48 15.87
CA LEU A 361 -11.98 11.26 17.32
C LEU A 361 -11.00 12.22 18.00
N LEU A 362 -11.51 13.36 18.46
CA LEU A 362 -10.74 14.42 19.12
C LEU A 362 -11.04 14.44 20.63
N ARG A 363 -10.06 14.83 21.45
CA ARG A 363 -10.35 15.13 22.87
C ARG A 363 -11.13 16.45 22.96
N PRO A 364 -11.95 16.67 23.99
CA PRO A 364 -12.58 17.97 24.23
C PRO A 364 -11.57 19.12 24.20
N GLY A 365 -11.95 20.26 23.61
CA GLY A 365 -11.09 21.43 23.43
C GLY A 365 -11.23 22.08 22.05
N THR A 366 -10.51 23.18 21.85
CA THR A 366 -10.57 24.00 20.63
C THR A 366 -9.52 23.56 19.61
N TYR A 367 -9.95 23.27 18.38
CA TYR A 367 -9.09 22.94 17.24
C TYR A 367 -9.47 23.80 16.03
N ARG A 368 -8.62 23.82 15.01
CA ARG A 368 -8.95 24.44 13.72
C ARG A 368 -8.86 23.40 12.62
N MET A 369 -9.98 23.11 11.96
CA MET A 369 -10.05 22.17 10.86
C MET A 369 -10.03 22.92 9.54
N ILE A 370 -9.09 22.55 8.67
CA ILE A 370 -8.98 23.04 7.30
C ILE A 370 -9.32 21.86 6.39
N VAL A 371 -10.17 22.05 5.39
CA VAL A 371 -10.45 21.04 4.37
C VAL A 371 -10.33 21.64 2.98
N ARG A 372 -9.73 20.88 2.07
CA ARG A 372 -9.71 21.14 0.62
C ARG A 372 -10.41 19.99 -0.08
N LEU A 373 -11.48 20.31 -0.77
CA LEU A 373 -12.18 19.41 -1.66
C LEU A 373 -11.81 19.73 -3.10
N GLU A 374 -11.60 18.70 -3.91
CA GLU A 374 -11.40 18.79 -5.35
C GLU A 374 -12.43 17.92 -6.08
N ASP A 375 -13.05 18.50 -7.10
CA ASP A 375 -13.90 17.84 -8.10
C ASP A 375 -12.98 17.27 -9.19
N LEU A 376 -12.74 15.96 -9.17
CA LEU A 376 -11.74 15.31 -10.02
C LEU A 376 -12.15 15.24 -11.50
N ASN A 377 -13.43 15.50 -11.78
CA ASN A 377 -14.01 15.46 -13.11
C ASN A 377 -14.15 16.88 -13.70
N GLY A 378 -14.42 17.88 -12.85
CA GLY A 378 -14.57 19.28 -13.24
C GLY A 378 -13.33 20.17 -13.00
N GLY A 379 -12.30 19.68 -12.31
CA GLY A 379 -11.06 20.43 -12.04
C GLY A 379 -11.22 21.63 -11.09
N ARG A 380 -12.35 21.71 -10.36
CA ARG A 380 -12.68 22.81 -9.44
C ARG A 380 -12.43 22.41 -8.00
N TYR A 381 -12.26 23.41 -7.14
CA TYR A 381 -11.85 23.23 -5.77
C TYR A 381 -12.77 23.97 -4.79
N HIS A 382 -12.86 23.48 -3.56
CA HIS A 382 -13.44 24.19 -2.45
C HIS A 382 -12.46 24.12 -1.28
N ARG A 383 -12.27 25.23 -0.55
CA ARG A 383 -11.52 25.24 0.72
C ARG A 383 -12.39 25.88 1.79
N SER A 384 -12.56 25.19 2.91
CA SER A 384 -13.19 25.73 4.11
C SER A 384 -12.27 25.57 5.32
N GLU A 385 -12.37 26.49 6.26
CA GLU A 385 -11.58 26.54 7.48
C GLU A 385 -12.53 26.91 8.61
N VAL A 386 -12.62 26.05 9.63
CA VAL A 386 -13.59 26.15 10.72
C VAL A 386 -12.90 25.93 12.07
N THR A 387 -13.30 26.70 13.08
CA THR A 387 -12.89 26.45 14.47
C THR A 387 -13.83 25.39 15.05
N LEU A 388 -13.26 24.28 15.50
CA LEU A 388 -13.96 23.19 16.16
C LEU A 388 -13.90 23.40 17.67
N GLU A 389 -14.99 23.85 18.27
CA GLU A 389 -15.19 23.74 19.72
C GLU A 389 -15.71 22.34 20.04
N VAL A 390 -14.79 21.41 20.32
CA VAL A 390 -15.13 20.00 20.59
C VAL A 390 -15.62 19.88 22.03
N PRO A 391 -16.91 19.57 22.28
CA PRO A 391 -17.46 19.51 23.63
C PRO A 391 -17.04 18.23 24.34
N GLU A 392 -17.06 18.24 25.67
CA GLU A 392 -17.12 17.03 26.47
C GLU A 392 -18.56 16.50 26.49
N ILE A 393 -18.80 15.35 25.88
CA ILE A 393 -20.15 14.76 25.81
C ILE A 393 -20.29 13.67 26.87
N ALA A 394 -21.34 13.74 27.68
CA ALA A 394 -21.59 12.74 28.73
C ALA A 394 -22.01 11.37 28.15
N GLY A 395 -22.85 11.35 27.12
CA GLY A 395 -23.29 10.13 26.45
C GLY A 395 -22.23 9.54 25.53
N GLU A 396 -21.95 8.24 25.67
CA GLU A 396 -21.20 7.53 24.63
C GLU A 396 -21.99 7.57 23.32
N THR A 397 -21.30 7.74 22.19
CA THR A 397 -21.90 7.26 20.95
C THR A 397 -22.11 5.77 21.14
N GLY A 398 -23.37 5.32 21.00
CA GLY A 398 -23.58 3.95 20.59
C GLY A 398 -22.66 3.67 19.39
N PRO A 399 -22.08 2.47 19.26
CA PRO A 399 -21.19 2.17 18.16
C PRO A 399 -21.85 2.60 16.84
N PRO A 400 -21.06 3.04 15.83
CA PRO A 400 -21.62 3.28 14.50
C PRO A 400 -22.46 2.05 14.12
N PRO A 401 -23.59 2.19 13.41
CA PRO A 401 -24.38 1.03 12.98
C PRO A 401 -23.39 0.05 12.38
N PRO A 402 -23.13 -1.09 13.04
CA PRO A 402 -21.91 -1.80 12.71
C PRO A 402 -22.08 -2.44 11.34
N ASP A 403 -21.01 -2.99 10.77
CA ASP A 403 -21.21 -4.02 9.74
C ASP A 403 -22.17 -5.09 10.31
N ASP A 404 -23.01 -5.70 9.46
CA ASP A 404 -24.11 -6.57 9.92
C ASP A 404 -23.61 -7.69 10.86
N GLU A 405 -22.35 -8.09 10.70
CA GLU A 405 -21.61 -9.00 11.57
C GLU A 405 -21.34 -8.40 12.97
N THR A 406 -20.68 -7.24 13.09
CA THR A 406 -20.47 -6.60 14.40
C THR A 406 -21.80 -6.17 15.04
N ALA A 407 -22.86 -5.97 14.25
CA ALA A 407 -24.21 -5.64 14.73
C ALA A 407 -24.88 -6.85 15.39
N ARG A 408 -24.83 -8.02 14.74
CA ARG A 408 -25.18 -9.31 15.37
C ARG A 408 -24.36 -9.54 16.64
N LEU A 409 -23.04 -9.43 16.55
CA LEU A 409 -22.15 -9.74 17.66
C LEU A 409 -22.26 -8.75 18.84
N LEU A 410 -22.77 -7.53 18.63
CA LEU A 410 -23.13 -6.59 19.70
C LEU A 410 -24.53 -6.87 20.26
N ALA A 411 -25.48 -7.30 19.45
CA ALA A 411 -26.79 -7.74 19.93
C ALA A 411 -26.66 -9.02 20.80
N GLU A 412 -25.86 -9.98 20.36
CA GLU A 412 -25.53 -11.21 21.11
C GLU A 412 -24.78 -10.87 22.42
N ALA A 413 -23.81 -9.94 22.40
CA ALA A 413 -23.12 -9.49 23.61
C ALA A 413 -24.02 -8.71 24.59
N ASN A 414 -24.89 -7.82 24.08
CA ASN A 414 -25.84 -7.08 24.92
C ASN A 414 -26.92 -7.99 25.53
N ALA A 415 -27.30 -9.08 24.85
CA ALA A 415 -28.17 -10.10 25.41
C ALA A 415 -27.50 -10.83 26.60
N ALA A 416 -26.20 -11.13 26.52
CA ALA A 416 -25.42 -11.72 27.62
C ALA A 416 -25.14 -10.75 28.78
N ILE A 417 -25.04 -9.44 28.51
CA ILE A 417 -24.94 -8.42 29.56
C ILE A 417 -26.24 -8.32 30.37
N ALA A 418 -27.41 -8.52 29.73
CA ALA A 418 -28.71 -8.50 30.39
C ALA A 418 -28.94 -9.71 31.32
N THR A 419 -28.22 -10.82 31.13
CA THR A 419 -28.25 -12.01 32.00
C THR A 419 -27.22 -11.98 33.13
N GLY A 420 -26.24 -11.07 33.08
CA GLY A 420 -25.18 -10.95 34.08
C GLY A 420 -23.99 -11.88 33.83
N ASP A 421 -23.85 -12.40 32.61
CA ASP A 421 -22.80 -13.35 32.26
C ASP A 421 -21.44 -12.67 32.03
N THR A 422 -20.38 -13.29 32.53
CA THR A 422 -19.01 -12.87 32.26
C THR A 422 -18.65 -13.14 30.80
N THR A 423 -18.20 -12.10 30.08
CA THR A 423 -17.66 -12.25 28.73
C THR A 423 -16.22 -11.74 28.64
N ILE A 424 -15.48 -12.29 27.69
CA ILE A 424 -14.20 -11.79 27.20
C ILE A 424 -14.32 -11.63 25.69
N ARG A 425 -13.66 -10.62 25.11
CA ARG A 425 -13.59 -10.44 23.66
C ARG A 425 -12.26 -9.84 23.24
N ILE A 426 -11.66 -10.41 22.20
CA ILE A 426 -10.40 -9.95 21.59
C ILE A 426 -10.72 -8.75 20.68
N ILE A 427 -9.98 -7.67 20.87
CA ILE A 427 -10.10 -6.46 20.04
C ILE A 427 -9.17 -6.63 18.84
N VAL A 428 -9.74 -6.65 17.64
CA VAL A 428 -8.97 -6.75 16.40
C VAL A 428 -8.14 -5.47 16.19
N PRO A 429 -6.82 -5.57 15.99
CA PRO A 429 -5.95 -4.43 15.68
C PRO A 429 -6.35 -3.77 14.36
N ARG A 430 -5.99 -2.49 14.19
CA ARG A 430 -6.25 -1.79 12.92
C ARG A 430 -5.30 -2.28 11.83
N GLY A 431 -5.86 -2.73 10.72
CA GLY A 431 -5.13 -3.10 9.50
C GLY A 431 -5.73 -4.36 8.87
N ASP A 432 -5.93 -4.33 7.56
CA ASP A 432 -6.56 -5.42 6.79
C ASP A 432 -5.65 -6.66 6.65
N MET A 433 -4.39 -6.54 7.09
CA MET A 433 -3.33 -7.51 6.96
C MET A 433 -2.36 -7.38 8.14
N LEU A 434 -2.38 -8.35 9.06
CA LEU A 434 -1.58 -8.33 10.28
C LEU A 434 -0.35 -9.24 10.11
N ALA A 435 0.85 -8.65 10.17
CA ALA A 435 2.14 -9.32 10.07
C ALA A 435 3.16 -8.64 11.02
N GLY A 436 4.24 -9.33 11.34
CA GLY A 436 5.24 -8.87 12.32
C GLY A 436 4.69 -8.80 13.74
N MET A 437 5.25 -7.91 14.56
CA MET A 437 4.85 -7.70 15.96
C MET A 437 3.52 -6.95 16.06
N VAL A 438 2.46 -7.64 16.50
CA VAL A 438 1.10 -7.09 16.61
C VAL A 438 0.56 -7.29 18.02
N ARG A 439 -0.04 -6.23 18.58
CA ARG A 439 -0.66 -6.22 19.90
C ARG A 439 -2.17 -6.44 19.80
N PHE A 440 -2.68 -7.41 20.56
CA PHE A 440 -4.10 -7.69 20.75
C PHE A 440 -4.50 -7.33 22.19
N ASP A 441 -5.46 -6.42 22.35
CA ASP A 441 -6.08 -6.10 23.64
C ASP A 441 -7.40 -6.87 23.82
N THR A 442 -7.92 -7.00 25.04
CA THR A 442 -9.22 -7.65 25.31
C THR A 442 -10.18 -6.74 26.07
N LEU A 443 -11.48 -6.91 25.82
CA LEU A 443 -12.59 -6.31 26.56
C LEU A 443 -13.20 -7.39 27.47
N ILE A 444 -13.51 -7.05 28.72
CA ILE A 444 -14.09 -7.96 29.72
C ILE A 444 -15.22 -7.24 30.44
N THR A 445 -16.36 -7.91 30.65
CA THR A 445 -17.56 -7.33 31.32
C THR A 445 -17.82 -7.89 32.71
N GLY A 446 -17.26 -9.07 33.05
CA GLY A 446 -17.40 -9.71 34.36
C GLY A 446 -16.40 -9.22 35.41
N THR A 447 -16.71 -9.44 36.69
CA THR A 447 -15.86 -9.05 37.85
C THR A 447 -15.20 -10.24 38.58
N ASP A 448 -15.52 -11.45 38.17
CA ASP A 448 -15.01 -12.73 38.69
C ASP A 448 -13.69 -13.19 38.02
N VAL A 449 -13.26 -12.52 36.94
CA VAL A 449 -12.05 -12.85 36.18
C VAL A 449 -10.80 -12.49 36.99
N ALA A 450 -10.06 -13.51 37.42
CA ALA A 450 -8.78 -13.35 38.11
C ALA A 450 -7.58 -13.32 37.14
N GLN A 451 -7.68 -14.03 36.01
CA GLN A 451 -6.59 -14.16 35.04
C GLN A 451 -7.11 -14.45 33.63
N VAL A 452 -6.30 -14.15 32.61
CA VAL A 452 -6.59 -14.46 31.19
C VAL A 452 -5.45 -15.26 30.59
N ALA A 453 -5.74 -16.44 30.07
CA ALA A 453 -4.80 -17.28 29.31
C ALA A 453 -4.96 -17.02 27.80
N PHE A 454 -3.84 -16.86 27.10
CA PHE A 454 -3.79 -16.71 25.65
C PHE A 454 -3.15 -17.95 25.01
N ALA A 455 -3.69 -18.37 23.87
CA ALA A 455 -3.15 -19.46 23.05
C ALA A 455 -3.20 -19.08 21.56
N LEU A 456 -2.21 -19.50 20.78
CA LEU A 456 -2.14 -19.27 19.34
C LEU A 456 -2.00 -20.60 18.62
N ASP A 457 -2.84 -20.82 17.61
CA ASP A 457 -2.92 -22.07 16.83
C ASP A 457 -3.07 -23.30 17.77
N GLY A 458 -3.87 -23.13 18.83
CA GLY A 458 -4.11 -24.12 19.90
C GLY A 458 -2.99 -24.26 20.93
N ARG A 459 -1.82 -23.64 20.74
CA ARG A 459 -0.66 -23.73 21.65
C ARG A 459 -0.73 -22.65 22.74
N PRO A 460 -0.61 -22.98 24.03
CA PRO A 460 -0.54 -21.96 25.09
C PRO A 460 0.64 -21.00 24.88
N LEU A 461 0.39 -19.71 25.05
CA LEU A 461 1.41 -18.66 24.95
C LEU A 461 1.79 -18.13 26.33
N LEU A 462 0.82 -17.53 27.05
CA LEU A 462 1.02 -16.93 28.36
C LEU A 462 -0.30 -16.80 29.12
N THR A 463 -0.22 -16.60 30.43
CA THR A 463 -1.36 -16.24 31.29
C THR A 463 -1.06 -14.93 32.00
N LYS A 464 -1.93 -13.92 31.85
CA LYS A 464 -1.87 -12.66 32.59
C LYS A 464 -2.78 -12.72 33.80
N ILE A 465 -2.22 -12.46 34.98
CA ILE A 465 -2.93 -12.41 36.27
C ILE A 465 -3.30 -10.99 36.72
N ARG A 466 -3.06 -9.97 35.89
CA ARG A 466 -3.39 -8.56 36.15
C ARG A 466 -3.74 -7.82 34.84
N PRO A 467 -4.71 -6.89 34.85
CA PRO A 467 -4.99 -6.03 33.70
C PRO A 467 -3.86 -5.01 33.44
N PRO A 468 -3.73 -4.49 32.20
CA PRO A 468 -4.54 -4.81 31.02
C PRO A 468 -4.22 -6.19 30.43
N PHE A 469 -5.28 -6.96 30.17
CA PHE A 469 -5.22 -8.28 29.56
C PHE A 469 -5.05 -8.13 28.05
N SER A 470 -3.80 -8.25 27.61
CA SER A 470 -3.37 -8.06 26.23
C SER A 470 -2.16 -8.92 25.92
N VAL A 471 -1.94 -9.25 24.66
CA VAL A 471 -0.82 -10.06 24.20
C VAL A 471 -0.16 -9.41 22.99
N GLU A 472 1.17 -9.43 22.95
CA GLU A 472 1.97 -8.99 21.81
C GLU A 472 2.52 -10.24 21.13
N LEU A 473 2.27 -10.37 19.83
CA LEU A 473 2.53 -11.58 19.04
C LEU A 473 3.39 -11.23 17.83
N ASP A 474 4.48 -11.97 17.62
CA ASP A 474 5.09 -12.02 16.30
C ASP A 474 4.26 -12.96 15.41
N LEU A 475 3.52 -12.38 14.47
CA LEU A 475 2.76 -13.14 13.48
C LEU A 475 3.66 -13.70 12.36
N GLY A 476 4.92 -13.25 12.31
CA GLY A 476 5.91 -13.53 11.27
C GLY A 476 5.89 -12.48 10.17
N GLN A 477 6.96 -12.43 9.37
CA GLN A 477 7.15 -11.47 8.27
C GLN A 477 6.09 -11.53 7.15
N MET A 478 5.24 -12.57 7.11
CA MET A 478 4.21 -12.74 6.10
C MET A 478 2.85 -13.00 6.73
N PRO A 479 1.77 -12.41 6.20
CA PRO A 479 0.42 -12.60 6.72
C PRO A 479 0.01 -14.05 6.53
N ARG A 480 -0.41 -14.68 7.63
CA ARG A 480 -0.93 -16.05 7.64
C ARG A 480 -2.18 -16.09 8.50
N THR A 481 -3.15 -16.89 8.10
CA THR A 481 -4.32 -17.19 8.92
C THR A 481 -3.86 -17.93 10.17
N ARG A 482 -4.26 -17.44 11.35
CA ARG A 482 -3.94 -18.03 12.65
C ARG A 482 -5.12 -17.89 13.60
N THR A 483 -5.24 -18.78 14.58
CA THR A 483 -6.32 -18.72 15.59
C THR A 483 -5.77 -18.26 16.93
N LEU A 484 -6.09 -17.04 17.36
CA LEU A 484 -5.79 -16.53 18.69
C LEU A 484 -6.99 -16.79 19.61
N ARG A 485 -6.78 -17.54 20.69
CA ARG A 485 -7.75 -17.75 21.76
C ARG A 485 -7.39 -16.92 23.00
N ALA A 486 -8.40 -16.36 23.65
CA ALA A 486 -8.32 -15.80 25.00
C ALA A 486 -9.34 -16.50 25.91
N GLU A 487 -8.90 -17.02 27.04
CA GLU A 487 -9.72 -17.69 28.06
C GLU A 487 -9.65 -16.89 29.37
N ALA A 488 -10.78 -16.34 29.82
CA ALA A 488 -10.91 -15.71 31.13
C ALA A 488 -11.16 -16.79 32.19
N LEU A 489 -10.37 -16.79 33.26
CA LEU A 489 -10.46 -17.75 34.35
C LEU A 489 -10.73 -17.06 35.69
N ASP A 490 -11.53 -17.71 36.54
CA ASP A 490 -11.80 -17.29 37.90
C ASP A 490 -10.61 -17.56 38.85
N ALA A 491 -10.78 -17.18 40.13
CA ALA A 491 -9.77 -17.40 41.17
C ALA A 491 -9.51 -18.88 41.51
N ALA A 492 -10.38 -19.81 41.08
CA ALA A 492 -10.18 -21.26 41.19
C ALA A 492 -9.50 -21.85 39.94
N GLY A 493 -9.23 -21.04 38.91
CA GLY A 493 -8.64 -21.49 37.65
C GLY A 493 -9.64 -22.15 36.70
N LYS A 494 -10.96 -21.98 36.92
CA LYS A 494 -12.00 -22.45 36.00
C LYS A 494 -12.23 -21.39 34.92
N VAL A 495 -12.32 -21.82 33.66
CA VAL A 495 -12.69 -20.93 32.55
C VAL A 495 -14.13 -20.46 32.74
N VAL A 496 -14.32 -19.14 32.83
CA VAL A 496 -15.64 -18.48 32.96
C VAL A 496 -16.10 -17.85 31.65
N ALA A 497 -15.17 -17.48 30.76
CA ALA A 497 -15.47 -17.04 29.40
C ALA A 497 -14.33 -17.37 28.43
N ARG A 498 -14.62 -17.47 27.13
CA ARG A 498 -13.60 -17.59 26.08
C ARG A 498 -13.99 -16.78 24.85
N ASP A 499 -12.97 -16.41 24.07
CA ASP A 499 -13.13 -15.87 22.72
C ASP A 499 -12.04 -16.44 21.79
N GLU A 500 -12.36 -16.56 20.51
CA GLU A 500 -11.43 -17.02 19.47
C GLU A 500 -11.49 -16.10 18.24
N LEU A 501 -10.35 -15.47 17.93
CA LEU A 501 -10.16 -14.61 16.77
C LEU A 501 -9.35 -15.34 15.69
N LEU A 502 -9.94 -15.48 14.50
CA LEU A 502 -9.23 -15.93 13.31
C LEU A 502 -8.47 -14.75 12.67
N ILE A 503 -7.24 -14.53 13.11
CA ILE A 503 -6.33 -13.51 12.58
C ILE A 503 -6.09 -13.79 11.10
N ASN A 504 -6.15 -12.76 10.25
CA ASN A 504 -5.97 -12.89 8.80
C ASN A 504 -6.90 -13.94 8.17
N ALA A 505 -8.18 -13.96 8.58
CA ALA A 505 -9.22 -14.68 7.87
C ALA A 505 -9.39 -14.14 6.44
N SER A 506 -9.77 -15.00 5.49
CA SER A 506 -10.26 -14.52 4.19
C SER A 506 -11.75 -14.20 4.27
N ALA A 507 -12.12 -13.00 3.82
CA ALA A 507 -13.52 -12.61 3.57
C ALA A 507 -14.22 -13.47 2.50
N HIS A 508 -13.47 -14.29 1.76
CA HIS A 508 -13.96 -15.21 0.74
C HIS A 508 -13.90 -16.68 1.15
N ARG A 509 -13.74 -16.97 2.46
CA ARG A 509 -13.77 -18.36 2.92
C ARG A 509 -15.17 -18.95 2.71
N PHE A 510 -15.27 -19.87 1.76
CA PHE A 510 -16.42 -20.76 1.60
C PHE A 510 -16.02 -22.16 2.07
N ALA A 511 -16.64 -22.66 3.13
CA ALA A 511 -16.32 -23.97 3.71
C ALA A 511 -17.57 -24.69 4.21
N THR A 512 -17.60 -26.01 4.02
CA THR A 512 -18.61 -26.91 4.57
C THR A 512 -17.94 -27.71 5.69
N ARG A 513 -18.68 -28.00 6.75
CA ARG A 513 -18.23 -28.89 7.83
C ARG A 513 -19.40 -29.74 8.30
N LEU A 514 -19.23 -31.06 8.32
CA LEU A 514 -20.14 -31.97 9.01
C LEU A 514 -19.88 -31.86 10.52
N LEU A 515 -20.87 -31.36 11.25
CA LEU A 515 -20.87 -31.34 12.72
C LEU A 515 -21.31 -32.70 13.29
N GLU A 516 -22.30 -33.30 12.63
CA GLU A 516 -22.68 -34.70 12.80
C GLU A 516 -22.81 -35.35 11.41
N PRO A 517 -22.44 -36.63 11.22
CA PRO A 517 -21.90 -37.54 12.23
C PRO A 517 -20.48 -37.15 12.68
N GLN A 518 -20.12 -37.52 13.91
CA GLN A 518 -18.77 -37.36 14.44
C GLN A 518 -17.81 -38.36 13.77
N ARG A 519 -16.58 -37.89 13.47
CA ARG A 519 -15.52 -38.73 12.89
C ARG A 519 -15.19 -39.88 13.84
N GLY A 520 -15.21 -41.11 13.33
CA GLY A 520 -15.03 -42.34 14.13
C GLY A 520 -16.27 -42.78 14.93
N GLY A 521 -17.40 -42.08 14.79
CA GLY A 521 -18.67 -42.47 15.43
C GLY A 521 -19.23 -43.80 14.87
N LYS A 522 -19.90 -44.56 15.75
CA LYS A 522 -20.58 -45.82 15.40
C LYS A 522 -22.10 -45.62 15.41
N TYR A 523 -22.74 -45.97 14.30
CA TYR A 523 -24.14 -45.72 14.01
C TYR A 523 -24.76 -46.97 13.38
N HIS A 524 -25.94 -47.39 13.83
CA HIS A 524 -26.53 -48.69 13.44
C HIS A 524 -27.78 -48.55 12.57
N ASP A 525 -28.85 -47.92 13.07
CA ASP A 525 -30.13 -47.84 12.34
C ASP A 525 -30.30 -46.51 11.57
N SER A 526 -29.82 -45.42 12.16
CA SER A 526 -29.87 -44.08 11.58
C SER A 526 -28.82 -43.16 12.22
N LEU A 527 -28.59 -42.02 11.58
CA LEU A 527 -27.82 -40.91 12.13
C LEU A 527 -28.49 -39.58 11.79
N ARG A 528 -28.04 -38.50 12.44
CA ARG A 528 -28.40 -37.12 12.09
C ARG A 528 -27.21 -36.50 11.37
N ALA A 529 -27.36 -36.12 10.11
CA ALA A 529 -26.40 -35.25 9.45
C ALA A 529 -26.72 -33.80 9.82
N GLU A 530 -25.73 -33.07 10.33
CA GLU A 530 -25.83 -31.65 10.64
C GLU A 530 -24.64 -30.93 10.02
N VAL A 531 -24.92 -29.93 9.18
CA VAL A 531 -23.92 -29.27 8.34
C VAL A 531 -23.81 -27.80 8.74
N ALA A 532 -22.61 -27.37 9.09
CA ALA A 532 -22.26 -25.95 9.16
C ALA A 532 -21.68 -25.50 7.82
N VAL A 533 -22.15 -24.36 7.31
CA VAL A 533 -21.60 -23.74 6.10
C VAL A 533 -21.09 -22.35 6.46
N GLU A 534 -19.80 -22.13 6.30
CA GLU A 534 -19.18 -20.81 6.37
C GLU A 534 -19.26 -20.17 4.98
N VAL A 535 -19.87 -18.99 4.89
CA VAL A 535 -20.20 -18.32 3.62
C VAL A 535 -19.33 -17.05 3.46
N PRO A 536 -18.83 -16.75 2.25
CA PRO A 536 -18.18 -15.47 1.96
C PRO A 536 -19.02 -14.25 2.35
N GLU A 537 -18.36 -13.13 2.66
CA GLU A 537 -19.02 -11.86 2.99
C GLU A 537 -20.03 -11.46 1.90
N GLY A 538 -21.30 -11.25 2.29
CA GLY A 538 -22.41 -10.93 1.38
C GLY A 538 -22.88 -12.09 0.49
N GLY A 539 -22.33 -13.29 0.64
CA GLY A 539 -22.79 -14.49 -0.03
C GLY A 539 -24.05 -15.09 0.63
N VAL A 540 -24.81 -15.85 -0.16
CA VAL A 540 -25.92 -16.69 0.32
C VAL A 540 -25.73 -18.10 -0.22
N VAL A 541 -26.04 -19.12 0.58
CA VAL A 541 -26.05 -20.51 0.13
C VAL A 541 -27.26 -20.73 -0.76
N GLU A 542 -27.04 -21.24 -1.97
CA GLU A 542 -28.12 -21.63 -2.90
C GLU A 542 -28.81 -22.92 -2.41
N ARG A 543 -28.00 -23.93 -2.07
CA ARG A 543 -28.45 -25.22 -1.52
C ARG A 543 -27.30 -26.01 -0.89
N VAL A 544 -27.64 -26.94 -0.01
CA VAL A 544 -26.76 -27.99 0.52
C VAL A 544 -27.29 -29.36 0.11
N GLU A 545 -26.48 -30.16 -0.58
CA GLU A 545 -26.81 -31.53 -0.95
C GLU A 545 -26.10 -32.50 0.00
N ILE A 546 -26.85 -33.42 0.62
CA ILE A 546 -26.33 -34.43 1.55
C ILE A 546 -26.44 -35.80 0.89
N TYR A 547 -25.38 -36.60 1.01
CA TYR A 547 -25.23 -37.93 0.42
C TYR A 547 -24.86 -38.95 1.49
N LEU A 548 -25.37 -40.17 1.32
CA LEU A 548 -24.83 -41.38 1.96
C LEU A 548 -24.11 -42.19 0.87
N ASN A 549 -22.82 -42.39 1.05
CA ASN A 549 -21.91 -42.83 -0.01
C ASN A 549 -22.08 -41.92 -1.25
N GLU A 550 -22.32 -42.48 -2.44
CA GLU A 550 -22.64 -41.72 -3.66
C GLU A 550 -24.14 -41.39 -3.83
N THR A 551 -25.01 -41.85 -2.93
CA THR A 551 -26.46 -41.65 -3.07
C THR A 551 -26.91 -40.37 -2.38
N ARG A 552 -27.44 -39.40 -3.14
CA ARG A 552 -28.00 -38.17 -2.57
C ARG A 552 -29.26 -38.49 -1.76
N VAL A 553 -29.24 -38.18 -0.47
CA VAL A 553 -30.35 -38.41 0.46
C VAL A 553 -31.18 -37.16 0.72
N ALA A 554 -30.62 -35.94 0.55
CA ALA A 554 -31.36 -34.69 0.69
C ALA A 554 -30.77 -33.52 -0.11
N THR A 555 -31.60 -32.51 -0.34
CA THR A 555 -31.21 -31.17 -0.80
C THR A 555 -31.93 -30.15 0.06
N LEU A 556 -31.18 -29.29 0.75
CA LEU A 556 -31.66 -28.33 1.75
C LEU A 556 -31.39 -26.91 1.25
N TYR A 557 -32.37 -26.02 1.35
CA TYR A 557 -32.30 -24.66 0.77
C TYR A 557 -32.22 -23.54 1.82
N GLN A 558 -32.32 -23.87 3.12
CA GLN A 558 -32.31 -22.91 4.22
C GLN A 558 -31.71 -23.55 5.48
N GLU A 559 -31.16 -22.73 6.37
CA GLU A 559 -30.69 -23.17 7.69
C GLU A 559 -31.87 -23.51 8.63
N PRO A 560 -31.66 -24.41 9.62
CA PRO A 560 -30.45 -25.20 9.85
C PRO A 560 -30.35 -26.39 8.89
N TYR A 561 -29.14 -26.66 8.37
CA TYR A 561 -28.89 -27.75 7.42
C TYR A 561 -28.80 -29.12 8.12
N VAL A 562 -29.96 -29.66 8.49
CA VAL A 562 -30.09 -30.89 9.28
C VAL A 562 -30.94 -31.92 8.55
N GLN A 563 -30.45 -33.16 8.43
CA GLN A 563 -31.16 -34.27 7.82
C GLN A 563 -30.95 -35.59 8.59
N PRO A 564 -32.01 -36.28 9.05
CA PRO A 564 -31.89 -37.68 9.49
C PRO A 564 -31.65 -38.60 8.28
N ILE A 565 -30.68 -39.51 8.41
CA ILE A 565 -30.29 -40.51 7.41
C ILE A 565 -30.53 -41.91 7.99
N VAL A 566 -31.28 -42.75 7.29
CA VAL A 566 -31.44 -44.18 7.63
C VAL A 566 -30.28 -44.96 7.00
N LEU A 567 -29.66 -45.86 7.76
CA LEU A 567 -28.50 -46.62 7.31
C LEU A 567 -28.92 -47.98 6.70
N PRO A 568 -28.30 -48.43 5.59
CA PRO A 568 -28.54 -49.76 5.04
C PRO A 568 -28.15 -50.87 6.03
N PRO A 569 -29.02 -51.84 6.32
CA PRO A 569 -28.70 -52.94 7.21
C PRO A 569 -27.61 -53.83 6.60
N GLY A 570 -26.45 -53.90 7.27
CA GLY A 570 -25.35 -54.79 6.91
C GLY A 570 -24.17 -54.14 6.18
N GLU A 571 -24.17 -52.83 5.92
CA GLU A 571 -22.96 -52.12 5.46
C GLU A 571 -22.03 -51.83 6.67
N PRO A 572 -20.81 -52.39 6.71
CA PRO A 572 -19.91 -52.23 7.87
C PRO A 572 -19.18 -50.89 7.89
N VAL A 573 -19.10 -50.18 6.75
CA VAL A 573 -18.48 -48.86 6.60
C VAL A 573 -19.26 -48.09 5.55
N ALA A 574 -19.57 -46.83 5.82
CA ALA A 574 -20.16 -45.89 4.88
C ALA A 574 -19.55 -44.49 5.10
N TYR A 575 -19.85 -43.52 4.24
CA TYR A 575 -19.52 -42.11 4.49
C TYR A 575 -20.73 -41.20 4.27
N VAL A 576 -20.83 -40.16 5.09
CA VAL A 576 -21.75 -39.05 4.86
C VAL A 576 -20.96 -37.94 4.18
N ARG A 577 -21.45 -37.42 3.06
CA ARG A 577 -20.84 -36.29 2.34
C ARG A 577 -21.85 -35.15 2.23
N ALA A 578 -21.43 -33.94 2.52
CA ALA A 578 -22.27 -32.73 2.39
C ALA A 578 -21.60 -31.75 1.42
N VAL A 579 -22.35 -31.21 0.47
CA VAL A 579 -21.88 -30.26 -0.55
C VAL A 579 -22.74 -29.01 -0.49
N ALA A 580 -22.16 -27.87 -0.13
CA ALA A 580 -22.81 -26.57 -0.22
C ALA A 580 -22.52 -25.93 -1.58
N TYR A 581 -23.51 -25.22 -2.13
CA TYR A 581 -23.46 -24.48 -3.40
C TYR A 581 -23.79 -23.01 -3.18
N LEU A 582 -23.10 -22.12 -3.90
CA LEU A 582 -23.44 -20.69 -4.02
C LEU A 582 -24.09 -20.41 -5.41
N PRO A 583 -24.87 -19.32 -5.57
CA PRO A 583 -25.54 -18.99 -6.84
C PRO A 583 -24.63 -18.75 -8.06
N ASP A 584 -23.31 -18.53 -7.88
CA ASP A 584 -22.32 -18.48 -8.97
C ASP A 584 -21.86 -19.88 -9.44
N GLY A 585 -22.31 -20.92 -8.74
CA GLY A 585 -21.97 -22.32 -8.93
C GLY A 585 -20.66 -22.76 -8.28
N ASN A 586 -20.04 -21.91 -7.43
CA ASN A 586 -19.00 -22.39 -6.51
C ASN A 586 -19.59 -23.43 -5.55
N SER A 587 -18.82 -24.47 -5.25
CA SER A 587 -19.21 -25.51 -4.29
C SER A 587 -18.06 -25.86 -3.35
N THR A 588 -18.43 -26.34 -2.16
CA THR A 588 -17.48 -26.90 -1.21
C THR A 588 -18.11 -28.03 -0.41
N GLU A 589 -17.32 -29.05 -0.14
CA GLU A 589 -17.78 -30.27 0.52
C GLU A 589 -16.96 -30.65 1.74
N ASP A 590 -17.56 -31.46 2.60
CA ASP A 590 -16.92 -32.22 3.66
C ASP A 590 -17.48 -33.65 3.65
N ALA A 591 -16.68 -34.61 4.09
CA ALA A 591 -17.05 -36.01 4.17
C ALA A 591 -16.54 -36.61 5.48
N VAL A 592 -17.35 -37.48 6.08
CA VAL A 592 -17.05 -38.21 7.32
C VAL A 592 -17.35 -39.68 7.14
N PHE A 593 -16.37 -40.53 7.36
CA PHE A 593 -16.58 -41.98 7.44
C PHE A 593 -17.24 -42.38 8.76
N ILE A 594 -18.24 -43.26 8.67
CA ILE A 594 -18.97 -43.85 9.79
C ILE A 594 -18.76 -45.35 9.83
N ASN A 595 -18.74 -45.93 11.03
CA ASN A 595 -18.47 -47.35 11.29
C ASN A 595 -17.11 -47.88 10.78
N ALA A 596 -16.26 -47.02 10.21
CA ALA A 596 -14.91 -47.35 9.81
C ALA A 596 -14.12 -47.97 10.99
N PRO A 597 -13.39 -49.08 10.78
CA PRO A 597 -12.42 -49.58 11.75
C PRO A 597 -11.39 -48.52 12.14
N ASP A 598 -10.89 -48.59 13.37
CA ASP A 598 -9.98 -47.60 13.99
C ASP A 598 -8.61 -47.42 13.28
N TYR A 599 -8.35 -48.19 12.22
CA TYR A 599 -7.14 -48.20 11.39
C TYR A 599 -7.40 -47.78 9.92
N LEU A 600 -8.59 -47.28 9.62
CA LEU A 600 -8.88 -46.60 8.36
C LEU A 600 -8.50 -45.12 8.51
N ASP A 601 -7.22 -44.82 8.30
CA ASP A 601 -6.73 -43.44 8.21
C ASP A 601 -7.54 -42.69 7.13
N GLU A 602 -8.20 -41.60 7.50
CA GLU A 602 -8.78 -40.65 6.54
C GLU A 602 -7.63 -40.00 5.76
N VAL A 603 -7.31 -40.59 4.60
CA VAL A 603 -6.35 -40.02 3.66
C VAL A 603 -6.99 -38.78 3.06
N ASP A 604 -6.65 -37.61 3.60
CA ASP A 604 -6.91 -36.31 3.01
C ASP A 604 -6.18 -36.21 1.65
N VAL A 605 -6.88 -36.56 0.57
CA VAL A 605 -6.35 -36.59 -0.80
C VAL A 605 -6.28 -35.18 -1.37
N GLN A 606 -5.25 -34.45 -0.98
CA GLN A 606 -4.94 -33.16 -1.57
C GLN A 606 -4.37 -33.33 -2.97
N PHE A 607 -5.15 -32.95 -3.99
CA PHE A 607 -4.70 -32.87 -5.37
C PHE A 607 -3.94 -31.57 -5.60
N VAL A 608 -2.81 -31.66 -6.32
CA VAL A 608 -2.08 -30.49 -6.80
C VAL A 608 -2.66 -30.10 -8.16
N GLU A 609 -3.39 -29.00 -8.21
CA GLU A 609 -4.00 -28.46 -9.43
C GLU A 609 -3.03 -27.51 -10.16
N VAL A 610 -2.73 -27.82 -11.43
CA VAL A 610 -1.82 -27.05 -12.27
C VAL A 610 -2.57 -26.52 -13.50
N TYR A 611 -2.81 -25.21 -13.53
CA TYR A 611 -3.40 -24.52 -14.67
C TYR A 611 -2.33 -24.18 -15.72
N ALA A 612 -2.32 -24.89 -16.85
CA ALA A 612 -1.35 -24.72 -17.92
C ALA A 612 -1.96 -24.02 -19.15
N THR A 613 -1.30 -22.99 -19.67
CA THR A 613 -1.58 -22.40 -21.00
C THR A 613 -0.52 -22.91 -21.97
N VAL A 614 -0.92 -23.43 -23.14
CA VAL A 614 0.01 -23.86 -24.20
C VAL A 614 -0.03 -22.85 -25.34
N LEU A 615 1.16 -22.40 -25.76
CA LEU A 615 1.35 -21.35 -26.77
C LEU A 615 2.05 -21.91 -28.01
N ASP A 616 1.66 -21.42 -29.19
CA ASP A 616 2.37 -21.67 -30.44
C ASP A 616 3.59 -20.75 -30.63
N ARG A 617 4.28 -20.89 -31.78
CA ARG A 617 5.44 -20.07 -32.14
C ARG A 617 5.10 -18.58 -32.27
N GLU A 618 3.85 -18.27 -32.62
CA GLU A 618 3.30 -16.92 -32.72
C GLU A 618 2.73 -16.41 -31.37
N LYS A 619 2.97 -17.13 -30.27
CA LYS A 619 2.54 -16.82 -28.89
C LYS A 619 1.03 -16.81 -28.66
N ARG A 620 0.26 -17.48 -29.53
CA ARG A 620 -1.20 -17.65 -29.41
C ARG A 620 -1.56 -18.92 -28.64
N PRO A 621 -2.64 -18.95 -27.83
CA PRO A 621 -3.08 -20.15 -27.14
C PRO A 621 -3.53 -21.28 -28.08
N VAL A 622 -3.24 -22.53 -27.69
CA VAL A 622 -3.64 -23.75 -28.41
C VAL A 622 -4.66 -24.53 -27.57
N ALA A 623 -5.93 -24.55 -28.00
CA ALA A 623 -7.06 -25.17 -27.27
C ALA A 623 -7.29 -26.67 -27.53
N ASN A 624 -6.66 -27.24 -28.56
CA ASN A 624 -7.03 -28.55 -29.12
C ASN A 624 -6.14 -29.73 -28.72
N LEU A 625 -5.40 -29.63 -27.61
CA LEU A 625 -4.58 -30.72 -27.09
C LEU A 625 -5.41 -31.65 -26.20
N GLY A 626 -5.10 -32.95 -26.25
CA GLY A 626 -5.65 -33.96 -25.35
C GLY A 626 -4.67 -34.32 -24.24
N ARG A 627 -5.18 -34.99 -23.19
CA ARG A 627 -4.40 -35.44 -22.01
C ARG A 627 -3.05 -36.10 -22.37
N THR A 628 -3.02 -36.92 -23.42
CA THR A 628 -1.82 -37.66 -23.87
C THR A 628 -0.71 -36.78 -24.43
N ALA A 629 -0.98 -35.51 -24.73
CA ALA A 629 0.06 -34.55 -25.11
C ALA A 629 0.89 -34.06 -23.92
N PHE A 630 0.43 -34.24 -22.68
CA PHE A 630 1.06 -33.66 -21.49
C PHE A 630 1.88 -34.68 -20.70
N SER A 631 2.97 -34.22 -20.11
CA SER A 631 3.76 -34.95 -19.12
C SER A 631 4.14 -33.99 -17.98
N LEU A 632 3.85 -34.38 -16.74
CA LEU A 632 4.11 -33.57 -15.55
C LEU A 632 5.20 -34.23 -14.71
N PHE A 633 6.12 -33.42 -14.21
CA PHE A 633 7.20 -33.83 -13.32
C PHE A 633 7.17 -32.97 -12.05
N GLU A 634 7.35 -33.60 -10.90
CA GLU A 634 7.57 -32.95 -9.60
C GLU A 634 9.01 -33.25 -9.18
N ASP A 635 9.84 -32.23 -8.97
CA ASP A 635 11.27 -32.38 -8.64
C ASP A 635 12.02 -33.34 -9.59
N GLY A 636 11.67 -33.27 -10.88
CA GLY A 636 12.19 -34.14 -11.95
C GLY A 636 11.59 -35.54 -12.00
N THR A 637 10.79 -35.93 -11.01
CA THR A 637 10.11 -37.24 -10.94
C THR A 637 8.79 -37.22 -11.71
N PRO A 638 8.54 -38.14 -12.66
CA PRO A 638 7.29 -38.19 -13.41
C PRO A 638 6.07 -38.44 -12.50
N GLN A 639 5.00 -37.66 -12.71
CA GLN A 639 3.76 -37.77 -11.96
C GLN A 639 2.60 -38.25 -12.83
N ARG A 640 1.69 -39.05 -12.26
CA ARG A 640 0.50 -39.55 -12.96
C ARG A 640 -0.61 -38.50 -12.90
N LEU A 641 -0.99 -37.95 -14.06
CA LEU A 641 -2.18 -37.11 -14.19
C LEU A 641 -3.44 -37.93 -13.88
N LEU A 642 -4.17 -37.52 -12.83
CA LEU A 642 -5.41 -38.10 -12.35
C LEU A 642 -6.63 -37.37 -12.92
N ARG A 643 -6.57 -36.03 -12.99
CA ARG A 643 -7.59 -35.17 -13.63
C ARG A 643 -6.98 -34.43 -14.82
N PHE A 644 -7.76 -34.29 -15.88
CA PHE A 644 -7.44 -33.46 -17.05
C PHE A 644 -8.73 -32.81 -17.54
N GLU A 645 -8.79 -31.49 -17.55
CA GLU A 645 -9.92 -30.73 -18.07
C GLU A 645 -9.44 -29.62 -19.00
N LYS A 646 -10.22 -29.35 -20.05
CA LYS A 646 -10.10 -28.12 -20.84
C LYS A 646 -10.89 -27.05 -20.13
N VAL A 647 -10.24 -25.94 -19.83
CA VAL A 647 -10.84 -24.83 -19.09
C VAL A 647 -11.41 -23.84 -20.07
N GLU A 648 -12.65 -24.08 -20.46
CA GLU A 648 -13.49 -23.16 -21.25
C GLU A 648 -14.64 -22.58 -20.38
N ASP A 649 -15.16 -23.35 -19.40
CA ASP A 649 -16.33 -23.01 -18.57
C ASP A 649 -16.05 -22.68 -17.08
N LEU A 650 -14.79 -22.65 -16.62
CA LEU A 650 -14.52 -22.28 -15.22
C LEU A 650 -14.65 -20.77 -15.00
N PRO A 651 -15.34 -20.33 -13.92
CA PRO A 651 -15.32 -18.95 -13.47
C PRO A 651 -13.91 -18.40 -13.26
N ILE A 652 -13.62 -17.27 -13.90
CA ILE A 652 -12.36 -16.54 -13.72
C ILE A 652 -12.54 -15.51 -12.60
N HIS A 653 -11.62 -15.51 -11.64
CA HIS A 653 -11.48 -14.48 -10.64
C HIS A 653 -10.27 -13.61 -10.99
N VAL A 654 -10.50 -12.34 -11.35
CA VAL A 654 -9.45 -11.42 -11.82
C VAL A 654 -9.25 -10.26 -10.85
N GLY A 655 -8.01 -10.06 -10.41
CA GLY A 655 -7.60 -8.85 -9.69
C GLY A 655 -6.85 -7.92 -10.61
N LEU A 656 -7.45 -6.78 -10.95
CA LEU A 656 -6.78 -5.73 -11.70
C LEU A 656 -6.04 -4.82 -10.70
N LEU A 657 -4.71 -4.80 -10.79
CA LEU A 657 -3.81 -3.93 -10.03
C LEU A 657 -3.32 -2.82 -10.96
N LEU A 658 -3.82 -1.61 -10.73
CA LEU A 658 -3.42 -0.43 -11.50
C LEU A 658 -2.57 0.49 -10.64
N ASP A 659 -1.34 0.72 -11.10
CA ASP A 659 -0.43 1.68 -10.51
C ASP A 659 -0.98 3.11 -10.67
N THR A 660 -0.99 3.82 -9.55
CA THR A 660 -1.46 5.20 -9.40
C THR A 660 -0.42 6.06 -8.67
N SER A 661 0.86 5.66 -8.69
CA SER A 661 2.04 6.45 -8.31
C SER A 661 2.17 7.75 -9.12
N ALA A 662 3.08 8.63 -8.71
CA ALA A 662 3.31 9.92 -9.36
C ALA A 662 3.85 9.78 -10.81
N SER A 663 4.71 8.79 -11.08
CA SER A 663 5.23 8.49 -12.42
C SER A 663 4.14 8.32 -13.49
N MET A 664 3.00 7.74 -13.09
CA MET A 664 1.88 7.40 -13.97
C MET A 664 1.07 8.61 -14.47
N GLU A 665 1.32 9.86 -14.04
CA GLU A 665 0.45 11.01 -14.31
C GLU A 665 0.12 11.24 -15.80
N SER A 666 1.12 11.12 -16.67
CA SER A 666 0.93 11.27 -18.13
C SER A 666 0.29 10.05 -18.81
N ARG A 667 0.15 8.93 -18.11
CA ARG A 667 -0.21 7.61 -18.65
C ARG A 667 -1.52 7.05 -18.09
N LEU A 668 -1.89 7.45 -16.88
CA LEU A 668 -2.97 6.89 -16.07
C LEU A 668 -4.32 6.88 -16.79
N THR A 669 -4.67 7.96 -17.50
CA THR A 669 -5.94 8.04 -18.26
C THR A 669 -6.06 6.90 -19.29
N VAL A 670 -5.01 6.64 -20.06
CA VAL A 670 -5.03 5.59 -21.10
C VAL A 670 -4.90 4.20 -20.47
N ALA A 671 -4.14 4.07 -19.38
CA ALA A 671 -4.04 2.85 -18.59
C ALA A 671 -5.40 2.42 -18.01
N ARG A 672 -6.13 3.38 -17.41
CA ARG A 672 -7.51 3.26 -16.92
C ARG A 672 -8.48 2.85 -18.02
N ASP A 673 -8.44 3.54 -19.17
CA ASP A 673 -9.38 3.29 -20.27
C ASP A 673 -9.17 1.90 -20.90
N ALA A 674 -7.91 1.47 -21.04
CA ALA A 674 -7.60 0.11 -21.50
C ALA A 674 -8.01 -0.95 -20.48
N ALA A 675 -7.81 -0.70 -19.19
CA ALA A 675 -8.21 -1.61 -18.12
C ALA A 675 -9.74 -1.74 -17.99
N LEU A 676 -10.47 -0.65 -18.19
CA LEU A 676 -11.93 -0.65 -18.30
C LEU A 676 -12.40 -1.51 -19.49
N GLY A 677 -11.80 -1.32 -20.66
CA GLY A 677 -12.12 -2.12 -21.85
C GLY A 677 -11.92 -3.61 -21.61
N PHE A 678 -10.83 -3.99 -20.93
CA PHE A 678 -10.60 -5.36 -20.49
C PHE A 678 -11.71 -5.89 -19.58
N LEU A 679 -12.10 -5.14 -18.53
CA LEU A 679 -13.14 -5.57 -17.60
C LEU A 679 -14.51 -5.72 -18.28
N GLN A 680 -14.86 -4.81 -19.20
CA GLN A 680 -16.12 -4.86 -19.95
C GLN A 680 -16.18 -6.00 -20.99
N GLN A 681 -15.03 -6.45 -21.51
CA GLN A 681 -14.96 -7.54 -22.49
C GLN A 681 -14.79 -8.91 -21.82
N THR A 682 -14.04 -8.97 -20.72
CA THR A 682 -13.62 -10.24 -20.11
C THR A 682 -14.66 -10.83 -19.17
N ILE A 683 -15.39 -10.00 -18.40
CA ILE A 683 -16.24 -10.48 -17.30
C ILE A 683 -17.61 -10.94 -17.81
N GLN A 684 -17.81 -12.26 -17.81
CA GLN A 684 -19.08 -12.93 -18.07
C GLN A 684 -19.85 -13.13 -16.75
N PRO A 685 -21.15 -13.51 -16.77
CA PRO A 685 -21.99 -13.54 -15.57
C PRO A 685 -21.49 -14.39 -14.39
N ARG A 686 -20.62 -15.38 -14.63
CA ARG A 686 -20.04 -16.24 -13.59
C ARG A 686 -18.67 -15.79 -13.10
N ASP A 687 -17.96 -14.96 -13.87
CA ASP A 687 -16.64 -14.45 -13.48
C ASP A 687 -16.80 -13.36 -12.43
N ARG A 688 -15.73 -13.06 -11.69
CA ARG A 688 -15.68 -11.92 -10.77
C ARG A 688 -14.38 -11.14 -10.96
N ALA A 689 -14.46 -9.82 -10.96
CA ALA A 689 -13.29 -8.96 -10.90
C ALA A 689 -13.27 -8.12 -9.63
N THR A 690 -12.05 -7.77 -9.21
CA THR A 690 -11.77 -6.74 -8.21
C THR A 690 -10.83 -5.69 -8.83
N VAL A 691 -11.02 -4.43 -8.44
CA VAL A 691 -10.14 -3.32 -8.82
C VAL A 691 -9.39 -2.87 -7.58
N ILE A 692 -8.06 -2.94 -7.65
CA ILE A 692 -7.13 -2.48 -6.62
C ILE A 692 -6.20 -1.46 -7.28
N THR A 693 -6.16 -0.25 -6.74
CA THR A 693 -5.16 0.75 -7.13
C THR A 693 -4.11 0.90 -6.05
N PHE A 694 -2.89 1.27 -6.43
CA PHE A 694 -1.82 1.42 -5.45
C PHE A 694 -0.90 2.59 -5.75
N ASN A 695 -0.32 3.09 -4.67
CA ASN A 695 0.78 4.03 -4.66
C ASN A 695 1.62 3.74 -3.41
N ASP A 696 1.65 4.59 -2.38
CA ASP A 696 2.36 4.28 -1.12
C ASP A 696 1.66 3.23 -0.25
N ARG A 697 0.49 2.73 -0.70
CA ARG A 697 -0.23 1.59 -0.14
C ARG A 697 -1.22 1.01 -1.16
N PRO A 698 -1.63 -0.26 -1.01
CA PRO A 698 -2.78 -0.79 -1.71
C PRO A 698 -4.08 -0.10 -1.28
N ASN A 699 -5.01 0.05 -2.22
CA ASN A 699 -6.38 0.51 -1.99
C ASN A 699 -7.34 -0.42 -2.73
N LEU A 700 -8.23 -1.11 -2.01
CA LEU A 700 -9.28 -1.93 -2.61
C LEU A 700 -10.44 -1.02 -3.04
N ASN A 701 -10.51 -0.65 -4.32
CA ASN A 701 -11.56 0.24 -4.84
C ASN A 701 -12.90 -0.49 -5.01
N VAL A 702 -12.86 -1.77 -5.43
CA VAL A 702 -14.07 -2.57 -5.71
C VAL A 702 -13.84 -4.00 -5.25
N LYS A 703 -14.70 -4.50 -4.33
CA LYS A 703 -14.72 -5.92 -3.92
C LYS A 703 -15.07 -6.83 -5.12
N PHE A 704 -14.82 -8.15 -5.01
CA PHE A 704 -15.08 -9.08 -6.11
C PHE A 704 -16.55 -9.07 -6.58
N THR A 705 -16.78 -8.59 -7.80
CA THR A 705 -18.10 -8.42 -8.41
C THR A 705 -18.11 -8.81 -9.88
N ASN A 706 -19.29 -9.15 -10.41
CA ASN A 706 -19.54 -9.33 -11.84
C ASN A 706 -20.23 -8.11 -12.49
N ASP A 707 -20.48 -7.03 -11.73
CA ASP A 707 -21.15 -5.81 -12.19
C ASP A 707 -20.15 -4.84 -12.87
N PRO A 708 -20.25 -4.62 -14.20
CA PRO A 708 -19.37 -3.70 -14.93
C PRO A 708 -19.50 -2.24 -14.48
N ALA A 709 -20.65 -1.82 -13.93
CA ALA A 709 -20.86 -0.45 -13.47
C ALA A 709 -20.04 -0.15 -12.21
N LEU A 710 -20.02 -1.10 -11.27
CA LEU A 710 -19.19 -0.99 -10.05
C LEU A 710 -17.70 -1.03 -10.41
N LEU A 711 -17.30 -1.95 -11.29
CA LEU A 711 -15.93 -2.03 -11.81
C LEU A 711 -15.48 -0.73 -12.50
N ALA A 712 -16.33 -0.14 -13.35
CA ALA A 712 -16.07 1.14 -13.97
C ALA A 712 -15.96 2.29 -12.95
N SER A 713 -16.81 2.30 -11.92
CA SER A 713 -16.78 3.33 -10.87
C SER A 713 -15.48 3.33 -10.05
N GLY A 714 -14.88 2.14 -9.81
CA GLY A 714 -13.59 2.02 -9.14
C GLY A 714 -12.41 2.59 -9.94
N LEU A 715 -12.53 2.62 -11.27
CA LEU A 715 -11.57 3.21 -12.19
C LEU A 715 -11.83 4.72 -12.44
N ALA A 716 -12.99 5.25 -12.05
CA ALA A 716 -13.32 6.66 -12.22
C ALA A 716 -12.55 7.55 -11.21
N GLY A 717 -12.25 8.79 -11.61
CA GLY A 717 -11.58 9.78 -10.75
C GLY A 717 -10.20 9.35 -10.20
N LEU A 718 -9.50 8.40 -10.83
CA LEU A 718 -8.15 8.03 -10.40
C LEU A 718 -7.16 9.17 -10.62
N LYS A 719 -6.19 9.28 -9.71
CA LYS A 719 -5.11 10.27 -9.75
C LYS A 719 -3.77 9.59 -9.53
N ALA A 720 -2.77 10.05 -10.28
CA ALA A 720 -1.38 9.67 -10.12
C ALA A 720 -0.74 10.49 -9.00
N GLU A 721 -0.27 9.83 -7.96
CA GLU A 721 0.41 10.46 -6.82
C GLU A 721 1.08 9.46 -5.88
N ARG A 722 1.88 9.98 -4.95
CA ARG A 722 2.67 9.26 -3.94
C ARG A 722 3.68 8.30 -4.59
N GLY A 723 4.36 7.52 -3.75
CA GLY A 723 5.37 6.56 -4.18
C GLY A 723 4.79 5.29 -4.79
N THR A 724 5.63 4.28 -5.01
CA THR A 724 5.24 2.98 -5.56
C THR A 724 5.54 1.83 -4.60
N SER A 725 4.52 1.30 -3.90
CA SER A 725 4.61 0.16 -2.97
C SER A 725 4.04 -1.10 -3.63
N LEU A 726 4.81 -1.59 -4.59
CA LEU A 726 4.48 -2.70 -5.49
C LEU A 726 4.38 -4.02 -4.73
N TYR A 727 5.33 -4.29 -3.84
CA TYR A 727 5.43 -5.58 -3.14
C TYR A 727 4.31 -5.76 -2.10
N ASP A 728 4.03 -4.73 -1.31
CA ASP A 728 2.89 -4.66 -0.37
C ASP A 728 1.57 -4.84 -1.11
N THR A 729 1.44 -4.26 -2.31
CA THR A 729 0.22 -4.43 -3.12
C THR A 729 0.09 -5.85 -3.67
N ILE A 730 1.18 -6.47 -4.12
CA ILE A 730 1.17 -7.87 -4.57
C ILE A 730 0.78 -8.78 -3.39
N VAL A 731 1.42 -8.65 -2.22
CA VAL A 731 1.08 -9.47 -1.04
C VAL A 731 -0.37 -9.22 -0.60
N PHE A 732 -0.81 -7.96 -0.51
CA PHE A 732 -2.20 -7.60 -0.20
C PHE A 732 -3.20 -8.27 -1.13
N SER A 733 -2.97 -8.17 -2.44
CA SER A 733 -3.92 -8.67 -3.43
C SER A 733 -3.95 -10.19 -3.46
N LEU A 734 -2.79 -10.84 -3.39
CA LEU A 734 -2.70 -12.30 -3.31
C LEU A 734 -3.31 -12.85 -2.01
N PHE A 735 -3.17 -12.13 -0.90
CA PHE A 735 -3.83 -12.47 0.35
C PHE A 735 -5.36 -12.30 0.25
N TYR A 736 -5.82 -11.24 -0.41
CA TYR A 736 -7.23 -11.03 -0.73
C TYR A 736 -7.80 -12.12 -1.67
N PHE A 737 -6.96 -12.81 -2.45
CA PHE A 737 -7.34 -14.01 -3.20
C PHE A 737 -7.48 -15.31 -2.38
N ASN A 738 -7.11 -15.31 -1.08
CA ASN A 738 -7.28 -16.49 -0.23
C ASN A 738 -8.76 -16.91 -0.14
N GLY A 739 -9.03 -18.20 0.05
CA GLY A 739 -10.40 -18.73 0.12
C GLY A 739 -11.11 -18.84 -1.23
N ILE A 740 -10.80 -17.97 -2.20
CA ILE A 740 -11.29 -18.07 -3.58
C ILE A 740 -10.70 -19.34 -4.22
N ARG A 741 -11.57 -20.12 -4.85
CA ARG A 741 -11.24 -21.35 -5.61
C ARG A 741 -11.37 -21.12 -7.13
N GLY A 742 -10.93 -22.11 -7.90
CA GLY A 742 -10.99 -22.07 -9.36
C GLY A 742 -9.90 -21.20 -9.99
N GLN A 743 -10.17 -20.68 -11.18
CA GLN A 743 -9.17 -19.95 -11.95
C GLN A 743 -8.97 -18.54 -11.41
N ARG A 744 -7.74 -18.23 -10.99
CA ARG A 744 -7.38 -16.95 -10.35
C ARG A 744 -6.22 -16.29 -11.08
N ALA A 745 -6.38 -15.02 -11.42
CA ALA A 745 -5.37 -14.23 -12.12
C ALA A 745 -5.22 -12.81 -11.56
N LEU A 746 -3.98 -12.35 -11.46
CA LEU A 746 -3.62 -11.01 -11.02
C LEU A 746 -3.02 -10.24 -12.20
N LEU A 747 -3.66 -9.18 -12.66
CA LEU A 747 -3.19 -8.34 -13.77
C LEU A 747 -2.60 -7.06 -13.21
N LEU A 748 -1.28 -6.97 -13.20
CA LEU A 748 -0.51 -5.87 -12.64
C LEU A 748 -0.02 -4.94 -13.76
N LEU A 749 -0.48 -3.70 -13.78
CA LEU A 749 -0.02 -2.64 -14.69
C LEU A 749 0.72 -1.56 -13.91
N SER A 750 2.02 -1.36 -14.20
CA SER A 750 2.92 -0.39 -13.57
C SER A 750 3.97 0.11 -14.55
N ASP A 751 4.47 1.34 -14.37
CA ASP A 751 5.65 1.87 -15.07
C ASP A 751 6.92 1.95 -14.19
N GLY A 752 6.80 1.58 -12.92
CA GLY A 752 7.79 1.84 -11.88
C GLY A 752 8.48 0.61 -11.30
N ARG A 753 9.37 0.88 -10.34
CA ARG A 753 9.96 -0.09 -9.41
C ARG A 753 9.36 0.18 -8.03
N ASP A 754 9.40 -0.82 -7.15
CA ASP A 754 9.13 -0.59 -5.74
C ASP A 754 10.07 0.48 -5.12
N GLU A 755 9.48 1.43 -4.39
CA GLU A 755 10.19 2.53 -3.72
C GLU A 755 10.03 2.53 -2.18
N GLY A 756 9.17 1.69 -1.61
CA GLY A 756 8.75 1.88 -0.21
C GLY A 756 7.93 0.76 0.41
N SER A 757 7.94 -0.45 -0.14
CA SER A 757 7.29 -1.58 0.51
C SER A 757 8.02 -2.10 1.74
N ARG A 758 7.26 -2.67 2.67
CA ARG A 758 7.73 -3.33 3.88
C ARG A 758 8.23 -4.75 3.58
N PHE A 759 7.61 -5.44 2.61
CA PHE A 759 8.05 -6.77 2.19
C PHE A 759 9.18 -6.67 1.15
N SER A 760 10.18 -7.55 1.24
CA SER A 760 11.21 -7.61 0.22
C SER A 760 10.70 -8.30 -1.06
N TYR A 761 11.44 -8.13 -2.15
CA TYR A 761 11.19 -8.81 -3.41
C TYR A 761 11.12 -10.34 -3.26
N GLU A 762 12.06 -10.96 -2.53
CA GLU A 762 12.15 -12.42 -2.46
C GLU A 762 11.07 -13.00 -1.53
N ASP A 763 10.70 -12.31 -0.45
CA ASP A 763 9.58 -12.71 0.41
C ASP A 763 8.26 -12.64 -0.38
N THR A 764 8.07 -11.55 -1.14
CA THR A 764 6.89 -11.35 -1.99
C THR A 764 6.80 -12.40 -3.09
N LEU A 765 7.94 -12.82 -3.66
CA LEU A 765 7.98 -13.89 -4.64
C LEU A 765 7.67 -15.25 -4.01
N ASP A 766 8.11 -15.50 -2.78
CA ASP A 766 7.74 -16.71 -2.04
C ASP A 766 6.23 -16.74 -1.74
N PHE A 767 5.65 -15.60 -1.36
CA PHE A 767 4.20 -15.46 -1.16
C PHE A 767 3.42 -15.69 -2.47
N ALA A 768 3.90 -15.13 -3.59
CA ALA A 768 3.33 -15.36 -4.92
C ALA A 768 3.32 -16.85 -5.33
N ARG A 769 4.40 -17.59 -5.03
CA ARG A 769 4.46 -19.05 -5.25
C ARG A 769 3.49 -19.83 -4.37
N ARG A 770 3.17 -19.36 -3.16
CA ARG A 770 2.20 -20.00 -2.24
C ARG A 770 0.75 -19.72 -2.61
N ALA A 771 0.44 -18.54 -3.14
CA ALA A 771 -0.93 -18.12 -3.40
C ALA A 771 -1.65 -18.95 -4.48
N GLY A 772 -0.91 -19.50 -5.46
CA GLY A 772 -1.49 -20.26 -6.58
C GLY A 772 -2.36 -19.39 -7.50
N VAL A 773 -2.00 -18.10 -7.66
CA VAL A 773 -2.67 -17.11 -8.51
C VAL A 773 -1.71 -16.72 -9.63
N ALA A 774 -2.13 -16.82 -10.88
CA ALA A 774 -1.26 -16.50 -12.02
C ALA A 774 -1.09 -14.98 -12.18
N ILE A 775 0.13 -14.48 -12.09
CA ILE A 775 0.42 -13.04 -12.22
C ILE A 775 0.77 -12.70 -13.67
N TYR A 776 0.04 -11.76 -14.25
CA TYR A 776 0.33 -11.15 -15.54
C TYR A 776 0.83 -9.73 -15.31
N THR A 777 2.09 -9.47 -15.64
CA THR A 777 2.70 -8.15 -15.41
C THR A 777 2.79 -7.37 -16.71
N ILE A 778 2.32 -6.13 -16.72
CA ILE A 778 2.34 -5.22 -17.86
C ILE A 778 3.21 -4.03 -17.48
N GLY A 779 4.46 -4.03 -17.94
CA GLY A 779 5.40 -2.94 -17.73
C GLY A 779 5.22 -1.84 -18.79
N LEU A 780 4.77 -0.66 -18.37
CA LEU A 780 4.50 0.48 -19.25
C LEU A 780 5.71 1.43 -19.29
N ASP A 781 6.14 1.82 -20.49
CA ASP A 781 7.29 2.71 -20.76
C ASP A 781 8.65 2.31 -20.12
N ILE A 782 8.76 1.09 -19.55
CA ILE A 782 9.96 0.61 -18.87
C ILE A 782 11.11 0.40 -19.89
N PRO A 783 12.19 1.21 -19.85
CA PRO A 783 13.24 1.18 -20.87
C PRO A 783 13.93 -0.18 -20.94
N ARG A 784 14.33 -0.63 -22.15
CA ARG A 784 15.06 -1.91 -22.32
C ARG A 784 16.38 -2.00 -21.53
N ARG A 785 16.96 -0.85 -21.14
CA ARG A 785 18.16 -0.75 -20.31
C ARG A 785 17.90 -0.94 -18.80
N ASP A 786 16.66 -0.81 -18.35
CA ASP A 786 16.28 -1.15 -16.96
C ASP A 786 16.06 -2.66 -16.86
N LEU A 787 17.18 -3.39 -16.81
CA LEU A 787 17.16 -4.85 -16.77
C LEU A 787 16.58 -5.38 -15.46
N ASP A 788 16.72 -4.64 -14.35
CA ASP A 788 16.27 -5.07 -13.03
C ASP A 788 14.76 -5.04 -12.89
N THR A 789 14.11 -3.91 -13.19
CA THR A 789 12.64 -3.79 -13.08
C THR A 789 11.96 -4.78 -14.04
N ARG A 790 12.49 -4.92 -15.26
CA ARG A 790 12.01 -5.91 -16.23
C ARG A 790 12.20 -7.35 -15.76
N ARG A 791 13.34 -7.67 -15.13
CA ARG A 791 13.63 -9.00 -14.55
C ARG A 791 12.68 -9.33 -13.39
N ILE A 792 12.41 -8.38 -12.50
CA ILE A 792 11.50 -8.52 -11.35
C ILE A 792 10.08 -8.85 -11.84
N LEU A 793 9.52 -8.04 -12.73
CA LEU A 793 8.17 -8.27 -13.29
C LEU A 793 8.10 -9.61 -14.06
N THR A 794 9.13 -9.92 -14.86
CA THR A 794 9.21 -11.23 -15.55
C THR A 794 9.22 -12.40 -14.58
N ARG A 795 9.95 -12.32 -13.46
CA ARG A 795 10.00 -13.38 -12.43
C ARG A 795 8.65 -13.62 -11.77
N PHE A 796 7.92 -12.58 -11.38
CA PHE A 796 6.56 -12.77 -10.81
C PHE A 796 5.65 -13.52 -11.77
N ALA A 797 5.68 -13.17 -13.06
CA ALA A 797 4.85 -13.82 -14.06
C ALA A 797 5.26 -15.28 -14.36
N ASP A 798 6.54 -15.50 -14.61
CA ASP A 798 7.06 -16.83 -14.99
C ASP A 798 6.99 -17.85 -13.83
N GLU A 799 7.14 -17.43 -12.58
CA GLU A 799 7.08 -18.34 -11.42
C GLU A 799 5.64 -18.77 -11.09
N THR A 800 4.66 -17.91 -11.35
CA THR A 800 3.23 -18.14 -11.06
C THR A 800 2.41 -18.67 -12.25
N GLY A 801 3.02 -18.80 -13.43
CA GLY A 801 2.34 -19.34 -14.62
C GLY A 801 1.45 -18.34 -15.37
N GLY A 802 1.77 -17.04 -15.28
CA GLY A 802 1.27 -15.99 -16.16
C GLY A 802 2.31 -15.58 -17.20
N ARG A 803 2.23 -14.32 -17.67
CA ARG A 803 3.17 -13.78 -18.69
C ARG A 803 3.46 -12.30 -18.48
N ALA A 804 4.71 -11.91 -18.73
CA ALA A 804 5.14 -10.52 -18.67
C ALA A 804 5.10 -9.86 -20.06
N PHE A 805 4.52 -8.67 -20.12
CA PHE A 805 4.42 -7.83 -21.30
C PHE A 805 5.11 -6.49 -21.03
N PHE A 806 5.70 -5.90 -22.06
CA PHE A 806 6.35 -4.59 -21.95
C PHE A 806 6.02 -3.75 -23.17
N VAL A 807 5.35 -2.63 -22.94
CA VAL A 807 4.87 -1.73 -23.99
C VAL A 807 5.37 -0.32 -23.72
N LYS A 808 5.80 0.39 -24.77
CA LYS A 808 6.31 1.76 -24.62
C LYS A 808 5.18 2.77 -24.39
N GLU A 809 4.08 2.60 -25.09
CA GLU A 809 2.97 3.55 -25.13
C GLU A 809 1.66 2.86 -24.73
N ALA A 810 0.84 3.54 -23.94
CA ALA A 810 -0.37 2.97 -23.36
C ALA A 810 -1.44 2.56 -24.40
N SER A 811 -1.32 3.05 -25.64
CA SER A 811 -2.13 2.65 -26.79
C SER A 811 -2.05 1.14 -27.09
N GLY A 812 -0.94 0.48 -26.79
CA GLY A 812 -0.78 -0.98 -26.99
C GLY A 812 -1.38 -1.85 -25.89
N LEU A 813 -1.93 -1.27 -24.81
CA LEU A 813 -2.49 -2.04 -23.69
C LEU A 813 -3.71 -2.87 -24.08
N ALA A 814 -4.55 -2.39 -24.99
CA ALA A 814 -5.75 -3.11 -25.44
C ALA A 814 -5.43 -4.47 -26.10
N GLU A 815 -4.37 -4.54 -26.91
CA GLU A 815 -3.93 -5.80 -27.55
C GLU A 815 -3.36 -6.78 -26.51
N ILE A 816 -2.63 -6.27 -25.50
CA ILE A 816 -2.12 -7.07 -24.39
C ILE A 816 -3.27 -7.66 -23.59
N TYR A 817 -4.26 -6.84 -23.21
CA TYR A 817 -5.42 -7.28 -22.47
C TYR A 817 -6.26 -8.34 -23.21
N SER A 818 -6.56 -8.15 -24.50
CA SER A 818 -7.23 -9.17 -25.32
C SER A 818 -6.39 -10.46 -25.50
N THR A 819 -5.06 -10.36 -25.38
CA THR A 819 -4.19 -11.53 -25.38
C THR A 819 -4.24 -12.28 -24.06
N ILE A 820 -4.23 -11.57 -22.92
CA ILE A 820 -4.41 -12.16 -21.58
C ILE A 820 -5.79 -12.81 -21.46
N GLU A 821 -6.86 -12.15 -21.92
CA GLU A 821 -8.22 -12.70 -21.98
C GLU A 821 -8.25 -14.07 -22.67
N ARG A 822 -7.67 -14.16 -23.89
CA ARG A 822 -7.58 -15.43 -24.64
C ARG A 822 -6.75 -16.50 -23.94
N GLU A 823 -5.66 -16.12 -23.26
CA GLU A 823 -4.86 -17.04 -22.44
C GLU A 823 -5.63 -17.55 -21.22
N LEU A 824 -6.44 -16.71 -20.59
CA LEU A 824 -7.28 -17.08 -19.46
C LEU A 824 -8.44 -17.99 -19.92
N ARG A 825 -9.08 -17.72 -21.06
CA ARG A 825 -10.13 -18.58 -21.64
C ARG A 825 -9.62 -19.86 -22.31
N THR A 826 -8.30 -20.06 -22.38
CA THR A 826 -7.68 -21.21 -23.06
C THR A 826 -6.61 -21.86 -22.16
N ARG A 827 -7.05 -22.55 -21.10
CA ARG A 827 -6.16 -23.30 -20.19
C ARG A 827 -6.50 -24.78 -20.12
N TYR A 828 -5.57 -25.55 -19.61
CA TYR A 828 -5.72 -26.95 -19.23
C TYR A 828 -5.55 -27.06 -17.72
N LEU A 829 -6.51 -27.69 -17.04
CA LEU A 829 -6.36 -28.09 -15.64
C LEU A 829 -5.75 -29.49 -15.62
N LEU A 830 -4.54 -29.60 -15.06
CA LEU A 830 -3.84 -30.85 -14.83
C LEU A 830 -3.80 -31.10 -13.32
N ALA A 831 -4.46 -32.14 -12.81
CA ALA A 831 -4.37 -32.48 -11.38
C ALA A 831 -3.70 -33.85 -11.17
N TYR A 832 -2.82 -33.91 -10.18
CA TYR A 832 -2.12 -35.12 -9.76
C TYR A 832 -2.06 -35.19 -8.23
N GLN A 833 -1.79 -36.38 -7.71
CA GLN A 833 -1.39 -36.59 -6.33
C GLN A 833 0.12 -36.79 -6.32
N SER A 834 0.85 -36.07 -5.48
CA SER A 834 2.30 -36.23 -5.38
C SER A 834 2.68 -37.64 -4.92
N SER A 835 3.71 -38.21 -5.55
CA SER A 835 4.36 -39.44 -5.10
C SER A 835 5.34 -39.26 -3.93
N ASN A 836 5.60 -38.02 -3.50
CA ASN A 836 6.45 -37.70 -2.36
C ASN A 836 5.60 -37.50 -1.08
N PRO A 837 5.67 -38.41 -0.09
CA PRO A 837 4.87 -38.34 1.14
C PRO A 837 5.40 -37.32 2.18
N SER A 838 6.54 -36.65 1.95
CA SER A 838 7.15 -35.73 2.92
C SER A 838 6.34 -34.42 3.05
N ARG A 839 5.71 -34.20 4.21
CA ARG A 839 5.06 -32.91 4.57
C ARG A 839 6.05 -31.99 5.30
N ASP A 840 7.24 -31.79 4.73
CA ASP A 840 8.33 -30.96 5.30
C ASP A 840 8.20 -29.46 4.99
N GLY A 841 7.16 -29.05 4.26
CA GLY A 841 6.88 -27.66 3.89
C GLY A 841 7.91 -27.03 2.93
N ARG A 842 8.73 -27.84 2.25
CA ARG A 842 9.70 -27.36 1.26
C ARG A 842 9.04 -27.09 -0.09
N PHE A 843 9.62 -26.16 -0.85
CA PHE A 843 9.19 -25.87 -2.21
C PHE A 843 9.46 -27.08 -3.11
N ARG A 844 8.44 -27.51 -3.85
CA ARG A 844 8.54 -28.58 -4.85
C ARG A 844 8.36 -28.00 -6.23
N THR A 845 9.31 -28.27 -7.11
CA THR A 845 9.31 -27.77 -8.49
C THR A 845 8.35 -28.56 -9.36
N ILE A 846 7.65 -27.87 -10.27
CA ILE A 846 6.76 -28.46 -11.27
C ILE A 846 7.29 -28.11 -12.66
N ASP A 847 7.44 -29.13 -13.50
CA ASP A 847 7.75 -29.00 -14.92
C ASP A 847 6.65 -29.70 -15.74
N VAL A 848 6.02 -28.94 -16.64
CA VAL A 848 4.94 -29.43 -17.52
C VAL A 848 5.43 -29.39 -18.96
N LYS A 849 5.60 -30.57 -19.55
CA LYS A 849 6.02 -30.75 -20.94
C LYS A 849 4.84 -31.09 -21.83
N VAL A 850 4.89 -30.59 -23.06
CA VAL A 850 3.90 -30.88 -24.11
C VAL A 850 4.56 -31.52 -25.33
N ALA A 851 3.90 -32.52 -25.91
CA ALA A 851 4.34 -33.16 -27.14
C ALA A 851 4.01 -32.30 -28.37
N GLY A 852 5.03 -31.79 -29.05
CA GLY A 852 4.91 -31.01 -30.28
C GLY A 852 6.08 -30.05 -30.48
N SER A 853 6.53 -29.84 -31.72
CA SER A 853 7.67 -28.95 -31.98
C SER A 853 7.25 -27.48 -32.02
N GLY A 854 7.89 -26.63 -31.21
CA GLY A 854 7.61 -25.18 -31.17
C GLY A 854 6.39 -24.79 -30.35
N LEU A 855 5.96 -25.65 -29.42
CA LEU A 855 5.00 -25.30 -28.37
C LEU A 855 5.75 -24.86 -27.10
N GLU A 856 5.21 -23.86 -26.40
CA GLU A 856 5.68 -23.42 -25.08
C GLU A 856 4.55 -23.63 -24.06
N VAL A 857 4.88 -24.09 -22.84
CA VAL A 857 3.91 -24.21 -21.74
C VAL A 857 4.17 -23.10 -20.73
N LYS A 858 3.11 -22.39 -20.33
CA LYS A 858 3.09 -21.50 -19.16
C LYS A 858 2.24 -22.13 -18.05
N ALA A 859 2.88 -22.44 -16.93
CA ALA A 859 2.28 -23.00 -15.73
C ALA A 859 3.12 -22.55 -14.52
N MET A 860 2.59 -22.69 -13.29
CA MET A 860 3.38 -22.39 -12.08
C MET A 860 4.61 -23.30 -12.00
N ARG A 861 5.75 -22.75 -11.57
CA ARG A 861 7.04 -23.47 -11.52
C ARG A 861 7.20 -24.39 -10.32
N GLY A 862 6.23 -24.41 -9.43
CA GLY A 862 6.24 -25.22 -8.22
C GLY A 862 5.21 -24.73 -7.22
N TYR A 863 5.18 -25.40 -6.08
CA TYR A 863 4.23 -25.15 -5.00
C TYR A 863 4.84 -25.50 -3.64
N TYR A 864 4.12 -25.18 -2.58
CA TYR A 864 4.40 -25.62 -1.22
C TYR A 864 3.33 -26.62 -0.76
N PRO A 865 3.69 -27.83 -0.31
CA PRO A 865 2.77 -28.81 0.26
C PRO A 865 2.25 -28.44 1.65
#